data_AF-A0A1M7YEK9-F1
#
_entry.id   AF-A0A1M7YEK9-F1
#
_cell.length_a   1.000
_cell.length_b   1.000
_cell.length_c   1.000
_cell.angle_alpha   90.00
_cell.angle_beta   90.00
_cell.angle_gamma   90.00
#
_symmetry.space_group_name_H-M   'P 1'
#
loop_
_entity.id
_entity.type
_entity.pdbx_description
1 polymer ?
#
loop_
_entity_poly.entity_id
_entity_poly.type
_entity_poly.pdbx_seq_one_letter_code
_entity_poly.pdbx_strand_id
1 'polypeptide(L)'
;MDIAELKKRFYQEVHPVHPNEWEVEEVLTHVASLSSSRQQALMSYVHVVWPISHSLCFSYLEQGAYFLRNPDSVDLAEWVRRLLGYYEKDGLRGAREFMSESLADTLAAGQTTVARLEDVRGRLLPFLRGLSGQPLDLAGSPVAWTDTATVYLPEEIRFFDNRVDNERFYVFLACCQWGYLTVGTFNRILDGQEPADIFRFLQSSDNQELAGAVYHFLEFSHVWKMLAYELPGLMRQMRPLLQRLVAEKSGDKAVGDQSSFARLLFELVHSPDIRSSPITTGRELELMYERLRVCHEREWGDWQFLTGKLDFTGVQAWLKQRRSEERKAAVKQLAQVIIQSAKLANNAAEQENFGSLEEGGSSRLVVHLADGEEGKPGLELRINNVTVDLPPELSELLARIEHDLGHIPEGYVQAAAGIAGRAIASGVGGGEVEEVVRQENAGMYYDEWDYRRRGYRKNWCTLIEKELHPVRSRFVESTLYSYRGMLVRLRRQFESLRTQHRFVRRRRYGDDIDLDALVDAVADRAAGIAPSDRLFVRLLRNNRDIAVMFLVDMSNSTEGWVGKAIKESLVLLGDVLEVVGDRFGIYGFSGMRRSRCELYRIKSLDEPYSELVQQRICAIIPKEYTRMATPVRHLTGLLAQTDARIRLLIVISDGKPEDYDDYKGEYAIEDTRQALIEARGKGVIPFCITVDREPHIYLPHMFGREHYIFVDSVEKLPRRMPEIYRLLTS
;
A
#
# COMPACT_ATOMS: atom_id res chain seq x y z
N MET A 1 -35.85 58.92 -13.61
CA MET A 1 -34.71 59.86 -13.61
C MET A 1 -34.38 60.18 -15.06
N ASP A 2 -34.06 61.43 -15.37
CA ASP A 2 -33.54 61.80 -16.70
C ASP A 2 -32.08 61.34 -16.84
N ILE A 3 -31.57 61.25 -18.07
CA ILE A 3 -30.21 60.77 -18.38
C ILE A 3 -29.16 61.57 -17.60
N ALA A 4 -29.33 62.89 -17.50
CA ALA A 4 -28.44 63.76 -16.72
C ALA A 4 -28.35 63.37 -15.23
N GLU A 5 -29.46 62.91 -14.65
CA GLU A 5 -29.53 62.52 -13.24
C GLU A 5 -29.01 61.10 -13.00
N LEU A 6 -29.27 60.17 -13.93
CA LEU A 6 -28.65 58.84 -13.94
C LEU A 6 -27.13 58.92 -14.05
N LYS A 7 -26.64 59.82 -14.91
CA LYS A 7 -25.20 60.06 -15.13
C LYS A 7 -24.52 60.60 -13.88
N LYS A 8 -25.14 61.58 -13.22
CA LYS A 8 -24.64 62.10 -11.93
C LYS A 8 -24.55 61.00 -10.88
N ARG A 9 -25.56 60.13 -10.80
CA ARG A 9 -25.60 59.01 -9.84
C ARG A 9 -24.59 57.92 -10.17
N PHE A 10 -24.42 57.57 -11.44
CA PHE A 10 -23.39 56.62 -11.88
C PHE A 10 -21.99 57.10 -11.46
N TYR A 11 -21.65 58.36 -11.73
CA TYR A 11 -20.34 58.91 -11.37
C TYR A 11 -20.10 59.05 -9.87
N GLN A 12 -21.15 59.13 -9.04
CA GLN A 12 -21.01 59.09 -7.58
C GLN A 12 -20.58 57.71 -7.06
N GLU A 13 -21.01 56.63 -7.73
CA GLU A 13 -20.72 55.24 -7.33
C GLU A 13 -19.37 54.71 -7.87
N VAL A 14 -18.75 55.44 -8.81
CA VAL A 14 -17.67 54.95 -9.69
C VAL A 14 -16.30 55.63 -9.43
N HIS A 15 -16.21 56.52 -8.44
CA HIS A 15 -14.99 57.27 -8.09
C HIS A 15 -13.83 56.35 -7.65
N PRO A 16 -12.55 56.55 -8.08
CA PRO A 16 -11.96 57.71 -8.77
C PRO A 16 -11.72 57.53 -10.29
N VAL A 17 -12.08 56.39 -10.88
CA VAL A 17 -11.81 56.12 -12.31
C VAL A 17 -13.04 56.51 -13.12
N HIS A 18 -12.97 57.64 -13.82
CA HIS A 18 -14.06 58.12 -14.66
C HIS A 18 -13.96 57.52 -16.08
N PRO A 19 -14.87 56.64 -16.50
CA PRO A 19 -14.93 56.17 -17.88
C PRO A 19 -15.35 57.28 -18.84
N ASN A 20 -15.10 57.04 -20.13
CA ASN A 20 -15.46 57.93 -21.22
C ASN A 20 -16.93 58.33 -21.16
N GLU A 21 -17.18 59.63 -21.27
CA GLU A 21 -18.51 60.21 -21.09
C GLU A 21 -19.55 59.68 -22.10
N TRP A 22 -19.11 59.38 -23.32
CA TRP A 22 -19.97 58.86 -24.38
C TRP A 22 -20.40 57.40 -24.14
N GLU A 23 -19.53 56.53 -23.61
CA GLU A 23 -19.83 55.12 -23.32
C GLU A 23 -20.87 55.00 -22.20
N VAL A 24 -20.74 55.87 -21.17
CA VAL A 24 -21.68 55.93 -20.06
C VAL A 24 -23.06 56.38 -20.53
N GLU A 25 -23.12 57.37 -21.42
CA GLU A 25 -24.38 57.91 -21.93
C GLU A 25 -25.12 56.91 -22.82
N GLU A 26 -24.38 56.16 -23.65
CA GLU A 26 -24.94 55.08 -24.48
C GLU A 26 -25.61 54.01 -23.62
N VAL A 27 -24.90 53.49 -22.61
CA VAL A 27 -25.42 52.44 -21.73
C VAL A 27 -26.59 52.95 -20.87
N LEU A 28 -26.50 54.17 -20.32
CA LEU A 28 -27.56 54.76 -19.51
C LEU A 28 -28.83 55.09 -20.31
N THR A 29 -28.74 55.23 -21.63
CA THR A 29 -29.93 55.38 -22.49
C THR A 29 -30.84 54.14 -22.40
N HIS A 30 -30.26 52.95 -22.29
CA HIS A 30 -31.02 51.71 -22.06
C HIS A 30 -31.72 51.73 -20.69
N VAL A 31 -31.04 52.22 -19.66
CA VAL A 31 -31.58 52.32 -18.29
C VAL A 31 -32.69 53.38 -18.19
N ALA A 32 -32.54 54.51 -18.89
CA ALA A 32 -33.50 55.62 -18.88
C ALA A 32 -34.90 55.20 -19.35
N SER A 33 -34.99 54.17 -20.20
CA SER A 33 -36.26 53.61 -20.68
C SER A 33 -37.09 52.86 -19.62
N LEU A 34 -36.52 52.55 -18.45
CA LEU A 34 -37.19 51.81 -17.38
C LEU A 34 -38.03 52.72 -16.46
N SER A 35 -38.96 52.11 -15.71
CA SER A 35 -39.65 52.82 -14.62
C SER A 35 -38.70 53.24 -13.50
N SER A 36 -39.00 54.32 -12.78
CA SER A 36 -38.12 54.87 -11.73
C SER A 36 -37.71 53.85 -10.66
N SER A 37 -38.59 52.92 -10.28
CA SER A 37 -38.26 51.85 -9.33
C SER A 37 -37.25 50.84 -9.87
N ARG A 38 -37.38 50.47 -11.16
CA ARG A 38 -36.47 49.56 -11.85
C ARG A 38 -35.12 50.21 -12.15
N GLN A 39 -35.11 51.51 -12.50
CA GLN A 39 -33.89 52.30 -12.61
C GLN A 39 -33.10 52.28 -11.29
N GLN A 40 -33.78 52.50 -10.17
CA GLN A 40 -33.13 52.51 -8.86
C GLN A 40 -32.58 51.14 -8.46
N ALA A 41 -33.32 50.06 -8.74
CA ALA A 41 -32.87 48.69 -8.46
C ALA A 41 -31.65 48.28 -9.29
N LEU A 42 -31.59 48.67 -10.57
CA LEU A 42 -30.43 48.39 -11.41
C LEU A 42 -29.20 49.21 -10.98
N MET A 43 -29.41 50.49 -10.65
CA MET A 43 -28.33 51.35 -10.20
C MET A 43 -27.76 50.95 -8.83
N SER A 44 -28.52 50.26 -7.96
CA SER A 44 -28.04 49.88 -6.63
C SER A 44 -26.95 48.82 -6.63
N TYR A 45 -26.68 48.13 -7.74
CA TYR A 45 -25.60 47.14 -7.84
C TYR A 45 -24.38 47.65 -8.61
N VAL A 46 -24.39 48.89 -9.09
CA VAL A 46 -23.25 49.48 -9.82
C VAL A 46 -21.98 49.46 -8.96
N HIS A 47 -22.07 49.85 -7.69
CA HIS A 47 -20.92 49.81 -6.76
C HIS A 47 -20.40 48.39 -6.46
N VAL A 48 -21.21 47.36 -6.70
CA VAL A 48 -20.82 45.95 -6.51
C VAL A 48 -20.08 45.43 -7.74
N VAL A 49 -20.59 45.74 -8.94
CA VAL A 49 -20.05 45.20 -10.19
C VAL A 49 -18.87 46.03 -10.72
N TRP A 50 -18.88 47.34 -10.49
CA TRP A 50 -17.86 48.27 -11.00
C TRP A 50 -16.42 47.93 -10.56
N PRO A 51 -16.14 47.65 -9.27
CA PRO A 51 -14.79 47.31 -8.82
C PRO A 51 -14.24 46.02 -9.43
N ILE A 52 -15.12 45.13 -9.90
CA ILE A 52 -14.77 43.82 -10.45
C ILE A 52 -14.30 43.97 -11.90
N SER A 53 -15.07 44.67 -12.74
CA SER A 53 -14.69 44.94 -14.13
C SER A 53 -15.58 46.02 -14.75
N HIS A 54 -14.94 47.00 -15.40
CA HIS A 54 -15.65 48.10 -16.07
C HIS A 54 -16.48 47.58 -17.24
N SER A 55 -15.91 46.67 -18.05
CA SER A 55 -16.61 46.05 -19.19
C SER A 55 -17.78 45.15 -18.75
N LEU A 56 -17.66 44.51 -17.58
CA LEU A 56 -18.76 43.73 -17.00
C LEU A 56 -19.88 44.65 -16.52
N CYS A 57 -19.54 45.77 -15.87
CA CYS A 57 -20.52 46.74 -15.39
C CYS A 57 -21.34 47.36 -16.55
N PHE A 58 -20.71 47.68 -17.67
CA PHE A 58 -21.44 48.14 -18.85
C PHE A 58 -22.35 47.07 -19.44
N SER A 59 -21.86 45.84 -19.58
CA SER A 59 -22.69 44.72 -20.06
C SER A 59 -23.87 44.45 -19.10
N TYR A 60 -23.64 44.57 -17.79
CA TYR A 60 -24.67 44.46 -16.76
C TYR A 60 -25.76 45.52 -16.89
N LEU A 61 -25.39 46.80 -17.06
CA LEU A 61 -26.37 47.88 -17.17
C LEU A 61 -27.19 47.76 -18.47
N GLU A 62 -26.56 47.38 -19.57
CA GLU A 62 -27.23 47.17 -20.86
C GLU A 62 -28.21 45.98 -20.79
N GLN A 63 -27.72 44.80 -20.42
CA GLN A 63 -28.51 43.57 -20.42
C GLN A 63 -29.47 43.49 -19.24
N GLY A 64 -29.11 44.08 -18.09
CA GLY A 64 -29.98 44.23 -16.94
C GLY A 64 -31.15 45.18 -17.24
N ALA A 65 -30.95 46.19 -18.09
CA ALA A 65 -32.07 46.99 -18.57
C ALA A 65 -33.03 46.18 -19.46
N TYR A 66 -32.50 45.29 -20.30
CA TYR A 66 -33.33 44.37 -21.07
C TYR A 66 -34.08 43.37 -20.17
N PHE A 67 -33.40 42.77 -19.19
CA PHE A 67 -33.97 41.87 -18.18
C PHE A 67 -35.18 42.50 -17.46
N LEU A 68 -35.00 43.73 -16.96
CA LEU A 68 -36.03 44.44 -16.21
C LEU A 68 -37.11 45.06 -17.09
N ARG A 69 -37.01 45.03 -18.43
CA ARG A 69 -38.15 45.39 -19.30
C ARG A 69 -39.21 44.29 -19.30
N ASN A 70 -38.83 43.03 -19.08
CA ASN A 70 -39.77 41.92 -19.03
C ASN A 70 -40.65 42.00 -17.76
N PRO A 71 -41.99 42.00 -17.86
CA PRO A 71 -42.87 42.04 -16.69
C PRO A 71 -42.71 40.84 -15.74
N ASP A 72 -42.24 39.69 -16.23
CA ASP A 72 -42.06 38.46 -15.44
C ASP A 72 -40.67 38.34 -14.78
N SER A 73 -39.86 39.40 -14.77
CA SER A 73 -38.55 39.39 -14.09
C SER A 73 -38.74 39.32 -12.57
N VAL A 74 -38.41 38.18 -11.96
CA VAL A 74 -38.78 37.89 -10.55
C VAL A 74 -37.75 38.40 -9.53
N ASP A 75 -36.44 38.36 -9.84
CA ASP A 75 -35.42 38.76 -8.86
C ASP A 75 -34.10 39.24 -9.51
N LEU A 76 -33.81 40.54 -9.38
CA LEU A 76 -32.55 41.14 -9.84
C LEU A 76 -31.35 40.73 -8.98
N ALA A 77 -31.55 40.52 -7.68
CA ALA A 77 -30.46 40.19 -6.76
C ALA A 77 -29.89 38.80 -7.07
N GLU A 78 -30.77 37.83 -7.34
CA GLU A 78 -30.38 36.48 -7.74
C GLU A 78 -29.73 36.47 -9.14
N TRP A 79 -30.27 37.26 -10.07
CA TRP A 79 -29.69 37.39 -11.40
C TRP A 79 -28.27 37.96 -11.35
N VAL A 80 -28.02 39.00 -10.53
CA VAL A 80 -26.67 39.55 -10.30
C VAL A 80 -25.74 38.55 -9.63
N ARG A 81 -26.22 37.78 -8.63
CA ARG A 81 -25.39 36.75 -7.98
C ARG A 81 -24.92 35.69 -8.97
N ARG A 82 -25.82 35.21 -9.83
CA ARG A 82 -25.48 34.23 -10.88
C ARG A 82 -24.53 34.82 -11.91
N LEU A 83 -24.78 36.05 -12.37
CA LEU A 83 -23.89 36.76 -13.28
C LEU A 83 -22.44 36.80 -12.76
N LEU A 84 -22.26 37.16 -11.48
CA LEU A 84 -20.93 37.20 -10.85
C LEU A 84 -20.30 35.81 -10.75
N GLY A 85 -21.08 34.77 -10.44
CA GLY A 85 -20.58 33.38 -10.44
C GLY A 85 -20.08 32.90 -11.81
N TYR A 86 -20.78 33.22 -12.89
CA TYR A 86 -20.32 32.90 -14.26
C TYR A 86 -19.08 33.72 -14.64
N TYR A 87 -18.98 34.97 -14.18
CA TYR A 87 -17.80 35.79 -14.39
C TYR A 87 -16.56 35.24 -13.64
N GLU A 88 -16.71 34.78 -12.40
CA GLU A 88 -15.62 34.14 -11.64
C GLU A 88 -15.11 32.87 -12.32
N LYS A 89 -16.01 32.10 -12.94
CA LYS A 89 -15.67 30.83 -13.60
C LYS A 89 -14.97 31.03 -14.95
N ASP A 90 -15.59 31.81 -15.85
CA ASP A 90 -15.22 31.87 -17.28
C ASP A 90 -14.98 33.31 -17.79
N GLY A 91 -14.80 34.27 -16.88
CA GLY A 91 -14.53 35.67 -17.18
C GLY A 91 -15.67 36.38 -17.92
N LEU A 92 -15.33 37.44 -18.66
CA LEU A 92 -16.32 38.26 -19.38
C LEU A 92 -17.10 37.45 -20.44
N ARG A 93 -16.52 36.37 -20.95
CA ARG A 93 -17.14 35.50 -21.95
C ARG A 93 -18.31 34.72 -21.36
N GLY A 94 -18.09 34.02 -20.23
CA GLY A 94 -19.15 33.27 -19.55
C GLY A 94 -20.27 34.17 -19.01
N ALA A 95 -19.91 35.36 -18.51
CA ALA A 95 -20.90 36.34 -18.10
C ALA A 95 -21.78 36.81 -19.28
N ARG A 96 -21.19 37.08 -20.45
CA ARG A 96 -21.93 37.47 -21.65
C ARG A 96 -22.79 36.35 -22.21
N GLU A 97 -22.31 35.12 -22.16
CA GLU A 97 -23.06 33.94 -22.58
C GLU A 97 -24.32 33.78 -21.70
N PHE A 98 -24.18 33.85 -20.38
CA PHE A 98 -25.30 33.87 -19.44
C PHE A 98 -26.29 35.03 -19.69
N MET A 99 -25.79 36.23 -19.99
CA MET A 99 -26.64 37.39 -20.30
C MET A 99 -27.33 37.26 -21.67
N SER A 100 -26.78 36.48 -22.59
CA SER A 100 -27.30 36.29 -23.96
C SER A 100 -28.26 35.12 -24.12
N GLU A 101 -28.19 34.12 -23.22
CA GLU A 101 -29.17 33.04 -23.15
C GLU A 101 -30.54 33.64 -22.81
N SER A 102 -31.50 33.43 -23.71
CA SER A 102 -32.85 33.97 -23.61
C SER A 102 -33.43 33.68 -22.23
N LEU A 103 -33.95 34.73 -21.59
CA LEU A 103 -34.58 34.69 -20.27
C LEU A 103 -35.65 33.59 -20.10
N ALA A 104 -36.16 33.07 -21.22
CA ALA A 104 -37.08 31.94 -21.27
C ALA A 104 -36.46 30.63 -20.72
N ASP A 105 -35.18 30.37 -20.98
CA ASP A 105 -34.50 29.16 -20.48
C ASP A 105 -34.15 29.29 -18.99
N THR A 106 -33.90 30.52 -18.53
CA THR A 106 -33.61 30.80 -17.11
C THR A 106 -34.86 30.68 -16.23
N LEU A 107 -36.05 30.95 -16.76
CA LEU A 107 -37.34 30.79 -16.07
C LEU A 107 -37.82 29.32 -16.05
N ALA A 108 -37.47 28.52 -17.05
CA ALA A 108 -37.74 27.07 -17.07
C ALA A 108 -36.94 26.28 -15.99
N ALA A 109 -35.82 26.83 -15.51
CA ALA A 109 -35.03 26.25 -14.42
C ALA A 109 -35.75 26.22 -13.05
N GLY A 110 -36.90 26.90 -12.91
CA GLY A 110 -37.76 26.82 -11.74
C GLY A 110 -38.64 25.57 -11.65
N GLN A 111 -38.64 24.70 -12.67
CA GLN A 111 -39.48 23.48 -12.74
C GLN A 111 -38.70 22.19 -13.02
N THR A 112 -37.38 22.15 -12.80
CA THR A 112 -36.66 20.88 -12.86
C THR A 112 -36.88 20.11 -11.57
N THR A 113 -37.63 19.00 -11.63
CA THR A 113 -37.71 18.02 -10.53
C THR A 113 -36.34 17.42 -10.20
N VAL A 114 -35.41 17.46 -11.15
CA VAL A 114 -34.03 16.97 -11.02
C VAL A 114 -33.24 17.77 -9.99
N ALA A 115 -32.59 17.06 -9.07
CA ALA A 115 -31.54 17.61 -8.20
C ALA A 115 -30.17 17.15 -8.73
N ARG A 116 -29.20 18.07 -8.81
CA ARG A 116 -27.82 17.77 -9.23
C ARG A 116 -26.88 17.75 -8.03
N LEU A 117 -25.86 16.90 -8.08
CA LEU A 117 -24.85 16.81 -7.02
C LEU A 117 -24.13 18.15 -6.80
N GLU A 118 -23.82 18.86 -7.88
CA GLU A 118 -23.14 20.18 -7.81
C GLU A 118 -23.94 21.20 -6.99
N ASP A 119 -25.27 21.18 -7.10
CA ASP A 119 -26.17 22.13 -6.42
C ASP A 119 -26.26 21.89 -4.90
N VAL A 120 -26.06 20.64 -4.47
CA VAL A 120 -26.11 20.24 -3.06
C VAL A 120 -24.74 20.12 -2.42
N ARG A 121 -23.66 19.95 -3.21
CA ARG A 121 -22.29 19.68 -2.73
C ARG A 121 -21.84 20.69 -1.68
N GLY A 122 -22.07 21.99 -1.93
CA GLY A 122 -21.65 23.06 -1.02
C GLY A 122 -22.27 23.01 0.38
N ARG A 123 -23.45 22.37 0.53
CA ARG A 123 -24.13 22.17 1.82
C ARG A 123 -23.89 20.76 2.38
N LEU A 124 -23.86 19.76 1.50
CA LEU A 124 -23.74 18.35 1.86
C LEU A 124 -22.34 17.98 2.36
N LEU A 125 -21.28 18.50 1.72
CA LEU A 125 -19.91 18.19 2.09
C LEU A 125 -19.54 18.68 3.51
N PRO A 126 -19.81 19.95 3.90
CA PRO A 126 -19.59 20.38 5.28
C PRO A 126 -20.42 19.61 6.31
N PHE A 127 -21.69 19.31 5.98
CA PHE A 127 -22.55 18.49 6.84
C PHE A 127 -21.94 17.11 7.09
N LEU A 128 -21.47 16.45 6.03
CA LEU A 128 -20.92 15.09 6.10
C LEU A 128 -19.57 15.03 6.83
N ARG A 129 -18.73 16.05 6.68
CA ARG A 129 -17.50 16.22 7.47
C ARG A 129 -17.80 16.47 8.94
N GLY A 130 -18.78 17.32 9.24
CA GLY A 130 -19.23 17.57 10.62
C GLY A 130 -19.82 16.33 11.28
N LEU A 131 -20.56 15.52 10.53
CA LEU A 131 -21.16 14.27 11.01
C LEU A 131 -20.11 13.16 11.24
N SER A 132 -19.17 13.02 10.32
CA SER A 132 -18.15 11.95 10.39
C SER A 132 -16.97 12.26 11.29
N GLY A 133 -16.67 13.55 11.55
CA GLY A 133 -15.41 13.97 12.17
C GLY A 133 -14.18 13.71 11.28
N GLN A 134 -14.38 13.29 10.02
CA GLN A 134 -13.32 12.94 9.08
C GLN A 134 -13.29 13.90 7.89
N PRO A 135 -12.12 14.07 7.23
CA PRO A 135 -11.98 14.93 6.06
C PRO A 135 -12.51 14.25 4.78
N LEU A 136 -13.77 13.82 4.80
CA LEU A 136 -14.40 13.14 3.66
C LEU A 136 -14.55 14.10 2.46
N ASP A 137 -14.53 13.58 1.24
CA ASP A 137 -14.83 14.31 0.00
C ASP A 137 -16.10 13.76 -0.69
N LEU A 138 -16.62 14.50 -1.67
CA LEU A 138 -17.77 14.12 -2.50
C LEU A 138 -17.41 14.16 -3.98
N ALA A 139 -17.78 13.10 -4.70
CA ALA A 139 -17.57 12.98 -6.14
C ALA A 139 -18.79 12.35 -6.84
N GLY A 140 -18.89 12.54 -8.16
CA GLY A 140 -19.92 11.95 -9.00
C GLY A 140 -19.66 10.47 -9.32
N SER A 141 -20.71 9.66 -9.34
CA SER A 141 -20.69 8.24 -9.78
C SER A 141 -22.09 7.78 -10.15
N PRO A 142 -22.28 6.86 -11.12
CA PRO A 142 -23.61 6.36 -11.49
C PRO A 142 -24.41 5.76 -10.32
N VAL A 143 -23.73 5.14 -9.36
CA VAL A 143 -24.30 4.52 -8.15
C VAL A 143 -23.59 5.08 -6.93
N ALA A 144 -24.28 5.17 -5.80
CA ALA A 144 -23.68 5.62 -4.55
C ALA A 144 -22.69 4.56 -4.02
N TRP A 145 -21.47 4.95 -3.65
CA TRP A 145 -20.49 4.08 -2.99
C TRP A 145 -19.45 4.92 -2.24
N THR A 146 -18.55 4.27 -1.52
CA THR A 146 -17.45 4.97 -0.84
C THR A 146 -16.16 4.18 -0.97
N ASP A 147 -15.04 4.89 -1.16
CA ASP A 147 -13.70 4.34 -1.03
C ASP A 147 -13.12 4.50 0.38
N THR A 148 -13.92 5.02 1.33
CA THR A 148 -13.59 5.41 2.71
C THR A 148 -12.94 6.80 2.91
N ALA A 149 -12.54 7.53 1.86
CA ALA A 149 -12.35 8.99 1.93
C ALA A 149 -13.42 9.76 1.17
N THR A 150 -13.86 9.23 0.04
CA THR A 150 -14.75 9.91 -0.88
C THR A 150 -16.06 9.17 -0.90
N VAL A 151 -17.13 9.90 -0.61
CA VAL A 151 -18.49 9.42 -0.82
C VAL A 151 -18.91 9.81 -2.23
N TYR A 152 -19.04 8.80 -3.09
CA TYR A 152 -19.46 8.96 -4.47
C TYR A 152 -20.99 8.88 -4.54
N LEU A 153 -21.61 9.82 -5.24
CA LEU A 153 -23.07 9.94 -5.36
C LEU A 153 -23.48 10.17 -6.84
N PRO A 154 -24.72 9.80 -7.23
CA PRO A 154 -25.27 10.10 -8.56
C PRO A 154 -25.11 11.57 -8.95
N GLU A 155 -24.68 11.85 -10.19
CA GLU A 155 -24.56 13.23 -10.68
C GLU A 155 -25.91 13.95 -10.69
N GLU A 156 -26.99 13.21 -10.94
CA GLU A 156 -28.37 13.70 -10.93
C GLU A 156 -29.33 12.69 -10.27
N ILE A 157 -30.30 13.19 -9.52
CA ILE A 157 -31.37 12.40 -8.87
C ILE A 157 -32.74 12.92 -9.31
N ARG A 158 -33.63 11.98 -9.70
CA ARG A 158 -34.96 12.26 -10.27
C ARG A 158 -36.07 11.31 -9.76
N PHE A 159 -35.92 10.75 -8.55
CA PHE A 159 -36.84 9.74 -8.02
C PHE A 159 -38.16 10.31 -7.50
N PHE A 160 -38.22 11.62 -7.20
CA PHE A 160 -39.38 12.27 -6.59
C PHE A 160 -39.90 13.44 -7.43
N ASP A 161 -41.18 13.77 -7.23
CA ASP A 161 -41.92 14.80 -7.98
C ASP A 161 -41.43 16.23 -7.74
N ASN A 162 -40.58 16.44 -6.73
CA ASN A 162 -40.03 17.75 -6.42
C ASN A 162 -38.54 17.67 -6.13
N ARG A 163 -37.85 18.77 -6.46
CA ARG A 163 -36.40 18.91 -6.27
C ARG A 163 -35.99 18.74 -4.80
N VAL A 164 -36.79 19.24 -3.85
CA VAL A 164 -36.45 19.19 -2.42
C VAL A 164 -36.35 17.76 -1.90
N ASP A 165 -37.25 16.87 -2.31
CA ASP A 165 -37.22 15.46 -1.95
C ASP A 165 -36.04 14.72 -2.62
N ASN A 166 -35.68 15.10 -3.85
CA ASN A 166 -34.47 14.60 -4.51
C ASN A 166 -33.18 15.11 -3.82
N GLU A 167 -33.14 16.36 -3.36
CA GLU A 167 -32.05 16.89 -2.53
C GLU A 167 -31.95 16.19 -1.17
N ARG A 168 -33.10 15.87 -0.53
CA ARG A 168 -33.12 15.05 0.71
C ARG A 168 -32.60 13.64 0.47
N PHE A 169 -32.87 13.07 -0.69
CA PHE A 169 -32.37 11.74 -1.04
C PHE A 169 -30.85 11.71 -1.18
N TYR A 170 -30.21 12.79 -1.64
CA TYR A 170 -28.75 12.93 -1.56
C TYR A 170 -28.24 12.85 -0.12
N VAL A 171 -28.88 13.57 0.81
CA VAL A 171 -28.52 13.51 2.24
C VAL A 171 -28.66 12.08 2.77
N PHE A 172 -29.75 11.39 2.42
CA PHE A 172 -29.97 10.00 2.81
C PHE A 172 -28.87 9.06 2.28
N LEU A 173 -28.58 9.09 0.97
CA LEU A 173 -27.55 8.24 0.37
C LEU A 173 -26.18 8.50 0.98
N ALA A 174 -25.84 9.77 1.21
CA ALA A 174 -24.57 10.15 1.81
C ALA A 174 -24.47 9.66 3.27
N CYS A 175 -25.56 9.76 4.04
CA CYS A 175 -25.64 9.19 5.39
C CYS A 175 -25.58 7.65 5.38
N CYS A 176 -26.12 6.96 4.36
CA CYS A 176 -25.95 5.52 4.22
C CYS A 176 -24.47 5.15 4.00
N GLN A 177 -23.77 5.87 3.12
CA GLN A 177 -22.34 5.62 2.88
C GLN A 177 -21.51 5.90 4.13
N TRP A 178 -21.80 6.98 4.86
CA TRP A 178 -21.20 7.24 6.16
C TRP A 178 -21.51 6.13 7.18
N GLY A 179 -22.75 5.62 7.21
CA GLY A 179 -23.15 4.54 8.09
C GLY A 179 -22.33 3.26 7.90
N TYR A 180 -21.97 2.90 6.66
CA TYR A 180 -21.07 1.77 6.39
C TYR A 180 -19.67 1.97 6.98
N LEU A 181 -19.18 3.21 7.05
CA LEU A 181 -17.91 3.52 7.71
C LEU A 181 -18.05 3.38 9.23
N THR A 182 -19.09 3.99 9.82
CA THR A 182 -19.33 4.01 11.27
C THR A 182 -19.59 2.62 11.86
N VAL A 183 -20.35 1.79 11.15
CA VAL A 183 -20.62 0.40 11.59
C VAL A 183 -19.37 -0.49 11.38
N GLY A 184 -18.38 -0.04 10.61
CA GLY A 184 -17.13 -0.76 10.37
C GLY A 184 -17.25 -1.87 9.32
N THR A 185 -18.21 -1.76 8.40
CA THR A 185 -18.47 -2.75 7.33
C THR A 185 -17.20 -3.11 6.56
N PHE A 186 -16.35 -2.12 6.27
CA PHE A 186 -15.09 -2.35 5.56
C PHE A 186 -13.98 -2.86 6.49
N ASN A 187 -13.79 -2.30 7.69
CA ASN A 187 -12.70 -2.67 8.59
C ASN A 187 -12.76 -4.13 9.04
N ARG A 188 -13.95 -4.67 9.31
CA ARG A 188 -14.11 -6.08 9.72
C ARG A 188 -13.56 -7.05 8.67
N ILE A 189 -13.84 -6.79 7.39
CA ILE A 189 -13.38 -7.62 6.26
C ILE A 189 -11.88 -7.40 5.99
N LEU A 190 -11.38 -6.18 6.17
CA LEU A 190 -10.02 -5.82 5.77
C LEU A 190 -8.94 -6.28 6.76
N ASP A 191 -9.24 -6.20 8.06
CA ASP A 191 -8.28 -6.51 9.12
C ASP A 191 -8.40 -7.97 9.63
N GLY A 192 -9.18 -8.80 8.93
CA GLY A 192 -9.42 -10.21 9.28
C GLY A 192 -10.16 -10.39 10.60
N GLN A 193 -10.87 -9.35 11.06
CA GLN A 193 -11.61 -9.32 12.32
C GLN A 193 -13.06 -9.82 12.18
N GLU A 194 -13.56 -10.07 10.97
CA GLU A 194 -14.84 -10.76 10.76
C GLU A 194 -14.80 -12.15 11.42
N PRO A 195 -15.92 -12.61 12.03
CA PRO A 195 -16.10 -13.99 12.43
C PRO A 195 -15.72 -14.93 11.28
N ALA A 196 -14.88 -15.92 11.56
CA ALA A 196 -14.39 -16.89 10.57
C ALA A 196 -15.52 -17.55 9.75
N ASP A 197 -16.73 -17.57 10.31
CA ASP A 197 -17.92 -18.15 9.72
C ASP A 197 -18.51 -17.31 8.57
N ILE A 198 -18.35 -15.97 8.58
CA ILE A 198 -18.83 -15.07 7.51
C ILE A 198 -17.91 -15.15 6.30
N PHE A 199 -16.59 -15.15 6.54
CA PHE A 199 -15.61 -15.40 5.48
C PHE A 199 -15.76 -16.80 4.89
N ARG A 200 -15.98 -17.81 5.73
CA ARG A 200 -16.28 -19.17 5.28
C ARG A 200 -17.54 -19.17 4.42
N PHE A 201 -18.64 -18.56 4.87
CA PHE A 201 -19.89 -18.45 4.13
C PHE A 201 -19.71 -17.82 2.73
N LEU A 202 -19.04 -16.66 2.63
CA LEU A 202 -18.82 -16.00 1.34
C LEU A 202 -17.95 -16.84 0.38
N GLN A 203 -17.02 -17.65 0.91
CA GLN A 203 -16.14 -18.52 0.12
C GLN A 203 -16.74 -19.89 -0.21
N SER A 204 -17.57 -20.45 0.68
CA SER A 204 -18.13 -21.80 0.57
C SER A 204 -19.49 -21.84 -0.12
N SER A 205 -20.11 -20.68 -0.36
CA SER A 205 -21.40 -20.58 -1.07
C SER A 205 -21.24 -20.93 -2.55
N ASP A 206 -22.21 -21.66 -3.09
CA ASP A 206 -22.25 -22.07 -4.51
C ASP A 206 -22.51 -20.91 -5.47
N ASN A 207 -23.10 -19.81 -4.99
CA ASN A 207 -23.31 -18.57 -5.74
C ASN A 207 -22.77 -17.36 -4.96
N GLN A 208 -21.56 -16.93 -5.34
CA GLN A 208 -20.87 -15.81 -4.70
C GLN A 208 -21.57 -14.45 -4.91
N GLU A 209 -22.26 -14.25 -6.05
CA GLU A 209 -23.01 -13.02 -6.33
C GLU A 209 -24.19 -12.89 -5.34
N LEU A 210 -24.93 -13.98 -5.13
CA LEU A 210 -26.04 -14.02 -4.18
C LEU A 210 -25.54 -13.87 -2.74
N ALA A 211 -24.47 -14.58 -2.35
CA ALA A 211 -23.91 -14.48 -1.01
C ALA A 211 -23.47 -13.03 -0.68
N GLY A 212 -22.87 -12.33 -1.65
CA GLY A 212 -22.52 -10.91 -1.53
C GLY A 212 -23.75 -10.00 -1.42
N ALA A 213 -24.81 -10.27 -2.18
CA ALA A 213 -26.07 -9.54 -2.10
C ALA A 213 -26.77 -9.69 -0.74
N VAL A 214 -26.80 -10.92 -0.20
CA VAL A 214 -27.34 -11.23 1.14
C VAL A 214 -26.56 -10.45 2.20
N TYR A 215 -25.23 -10.47 2.13
CA TYR A 215 -24.38 -9.72 3.06
C TYR A 215 -24.63 -8.21 2.98
N HIS A 216 -24.70 -7.66 1.75
CA HIS A 216 -24.96 -6.23 1.55
C HIS A 216 -26.33 -5.81 2.08
N PHE A 217 -27.37 -6.63 1.88
CA PHE A 217 -28.69 -6.35 2.46
C PHE A 217 -28.63 -6.27 3.99
N LEU A 218 -27.91 -7.19 4.64
CA LEU A 218 -27.75 -7.18 6.10
C LEU A 218 -27.01 -5.93 6.58
N GLU A 219 -25.91 -5.57 5.92
CA GLU A 219 -25.17 -4.37 6.27
C GLU A 219 -26.01 -3.10 6.05
N PHE A 220 -26.80 -3.04 4.97
CA PHE A 220 -27.77 -1.97 4.77
C PHE A 220 -28.81 -1.94 5.89
N SER A 221 -29.28 -3.09 6.36
CA SER A 221 -30.22 -3.16 7.49
C SER A 221 -29.57 -2.65 8.79
N HIS A 222 -28.29 -2.91 9.02
CA HIS A 222 -27.54 -2.38 10.16
C HIS A 222 -27.44 -0.85 10.09
N VAL A 223 -27.04 -0.33 8.93
CA VAL A 223 -26.99 1.11 8.68
C VAL A 223 -28.38 1.75 8.84
N TRP A 224 -29.44 1.11 8.33
CA TRP A 224 -30.80 1.60 8.47
C TRP A 224 -31.22 1.79 9.93
N LYS A 225 -30.92 0.80 10.79
CA LYS A 225 -31.19 0.87 12.23
C LYS A 225 -30.36 1.97 12.90
N MET A 226 -29.09 2.06 12.54
CA MET A 226 -28.19 3.12 13.04
C MET A 226 -28.72 4.50 12.69
N LEU A 227 -29.08 4.75 11.43
CA LEU A 227 -29.63 6.03 10.99
C LEU A 227 -30.95 6.37 11.67
N ALA A 228 -31.79 5.38 11.96
CA ALA A 228 -33.03 5.59 12.71
C ALA A 228 -32.80 5.99 14.17
N TYR A 229 -31.68 5.57 14.75
CA TYR A 229 -31.27 5.93 16.11
C TYR A 229 -30.52 7.27 16.16
N GLU A 230 -29.49 7.43 15.32
CA GLU A 230 -28.59 8.59 15.30
C GLU A 230 -29.21 9.81 14.62
N LEU A 231 -30.01 9.61 13.55
CA LEU A 231 -30.59 10.66 12.72
C LEU A 231 -32.12 10.50 12.58
N PRO A 232 -32.89 10.49 13.70
CA PRO A 232 -34.32 10.22 13.67
C PRO A 232 -35.11 11.28 12.88
N GLY A 233 -34.62 12.53 12.86
CA GLY A 233 -35.21 13.62 12.08
C GLY A 233 -35.16 13.37 10.57
N LEU A 234 -34.01 12.90 10.06
CA LEU A 234 -33.83 12.51 8.67
C LEU A 234 -34.72 11.30 8.33
N MET A 235 -34.71 10.27 9.17
CA MET A 235 -35.48 9.05 8.93
C MET A 235 -36.99 9.29 8.97
N ARG A 236 -37.48 10.22 9.80
CA ARG A 236 -38.89 10.63 9.80
C ARG A 236 -39.31 11.27 8.49
N GLN A 237 -38.43 12.04 7.85
CA GLN A 237 -38.71 12.68 6.55
C GLN A 237 -38.55 11.69 5.40
N MET A 238 -37.55 10.80 5.46
CA MET A 238 -37.24 9.87 4.37
C MET A 238 -38.16 8.65 4.32
N ARG A 239 -38.60 8.11 5.45
CA ARG A 239 -39.36 6.85 5.49
C ARG A 239 -40.60 6.85 4.59
N PRO A 240 -41.48 7.87 4.58
CA PRO A 240 -42.63 7.89 3.66
C PRO A 240 -42.23 7.99 2.18
N LEU A 241 -41.11 8.65 1.88
CA LEU A 241 -40.57 8.74 0.50
C LEU A 241 -40.07 7.38 0.04
N LEU A 242 -39.31 6.68 0.89
CA LEU A 242 -38.73 5.38 0.58
C LEU A 242 -39.79 4.28 0.52
N GLN A 243 -40.84 4.33 1.36
CA GLN A 243 -41.97 3.41 1.29
C GLN A 243 -42.68 3.49 -0.07
N ARG A 244 -42.95 4.71 -0.56
CA ARG A 244 -43.54 4.92 -1.89
C ARG A 244 -42.62 4.44 -2.99
N LEU A 245 -41.34 4.83 -2.95
CA LEU A 245 -40.36 4.47 -3.97
C LEU A 245 -40.13 2.96 -4.06
N VAL A 246 -40.02 2.27 -2.92
CA VAL A 246 -39.88 0.81 -2.87
C VAL A 246 -41.16 0.13 -3.39
N ALA A 247 -42.34 0.61 -3.01
CA ALA A 247 -43.61 0.04 -3.51
C ALA A 247 -43.75 0.19 -5.03
N GLU A 248 -43.41 1.36 -5.58
CA GLU A 248 -43.46 1.63 -7.02
C GLU A 248 -42.46 0.77 -7.80
N LYS A 249 -41.23 0.64 -7.31
CA LYS A 249 -40.18 -0.16 -7.96
C LYS A 249 -40.37 -1.67 -7.79
N SER A 250 -41.03 -2.12 -6.73
CA SER A 250 -41.30 -3.55 -6.50
C SER A 250 -42.49 -4.07 -7.32
N GLY A 251 -43.44 -3.22 -7.70
CA GLY A 251 -44.69 -3.65 -8.33
C GLY A 251 -45.40 -4.76 -7.54
N ASP A 252 -46.01 -5.72 -8.24
CA ASP A 252 -46.71 -6.88 -7.63
C ASP A 252 -45.76 -7.86 -6.90
N LYS A 253 -44.43 -7.78 -7.14
CA LYS A 253 -43.44 -8.69 -6.53
C LYS A 253 -43.39 -8.56 -5.00
N ALA A 254 -43.74 -7.39 -4.45
CA ALA A 254 -43.76 -7.16 -2.99
C ALA A 254 -44.90 -7.88 -2.26
N VAL A 255 -45.95 -8.32 -2.96
CA VAL A 255 -47.17 -8.86 -2.34
C VAL A 255 -47.26 -10.39 -2.45
N GLY A 256 -46.60 -11.01 -3.43
CA GLY A 256 -46.74 -12.44 -3.73
C GLY A 256 -45.53 -13.34 -3.42
N ASP A 257 -44.30 -12.82 -3.46
CA ASP A 257 -43.08 -13.65 -3.38
C ASP A 257 -42.29 -13.40 -2.09
N GLN A 258 -42.37 -14.35 -1.16
CA GLN A 258 -41.65 -14.30 0.12
C GLN A 258 -40.14 -14.51 -0.03
N SER A 259 -39.63 -14.77 -1.23
CA SER A 259 -38.23 -15.13 -1.45
C SER A 259 -37.49 -14.11 -2.31
N SER A 260 -37.99 -12.87 -2.40
CA SER A 260 -37.37 -11.77 -3.16
C SER A 260 -36.72 -10.71 -2.26
N PHE A 261 -35.68 -10.03 -2.78
CA PHE A 261 -35.08 -8.86 -2.10
C PHE A 261 -36.05 -7.68 -2.03
N ALA A 262 -36.94 -7.55 -3.01
CA ALA A 262 -37.99 -6.53 -3.03
C ALA A 262 -38.89 -6.63 -1.78
N ARG A 263 -39.29 -7.85 -1.41
CA ARG A 263 -40.09 -8.08 -0.20
C ARG A 263 -39.34 -7.74 1.08
N LEU A 264 -38.07 -8.13 1.17
CA LEU A 264 -37.23 -7.84 2.35
C LEU A 264 -37.02 -6.33 2.54
N LEU A 265 -36.79 -5.58 1.46
CA LEU A 265 -36.71 -4.13 1.50
C LEU A 265 -38.05 -3.49 1.85
N PHE A 266 -39.16 -4.01 1.29
CA PHE A 266 -40.50 -3.58 1.65
C PHE A 266 -40.76 -3.75 3.15
N GLU A 267 -40.43 -4.91 3.73
CA GLU A 267 -40.57 -5.17 5.17
C GLU A 267 -39.68 -4.24 6.01
N LEU A 268 -38.43 -4.01 5.59
CA LEU A 268 -37.49 -3.13 6.29
C LEU A 268 -38.00 -1.68 6.39
N VAL A 269 -38.50 -1.12 5.27
CA VAL A 269 -38.97 0.29 5.25
C VAL A 269 -40.34 0.48 5.89
N HIS A 270 -41.15 -0.59 6.01
CA HIS A 270 -42.47 -0.56 6.65
C HIS A 270 -42.47 -1.03 8.12
N SER A 271 -41.37 -1.62 8.61
CA SER A 271 -41.30 -2.10 10.00
C SER A 271 -41.39 -0.94 11.01
N PRO A 272 -42.32 -1.00 11.99
CA PRO A 272 -42.41 -0.02 13.08
C PRO A 272 -41.36 -0.26 14.16
N ASP A 273 -40.85 -1.50 14.29
CA ASP A 273 -39.99 -1.93 15.38
C ASP A 273 -38.57 -2.20 14.87
N ILE A 274 -37.62 -1.38 15.35
CA ILE A 274 -36.18 -1.49 15.03
C ILE A 274 -35.48 -2.50 15.97
N ARG A 275 -36.21 -3.03 16.97
CA ARG A 275 -35.68 -3.83 18.09
C ARG A 275 -35.40 -5.31 17.80
N SER A 276 -35.65 -5.82 16.61
CA SER A 276 -35.20 -7.18 16.30
C SER A 276 -33.67 -7.20 16.25
N SER A 277 -33.07 -8.16 16.96
CA SER A 277 -31.61 -8.32 17.13
C SER A 277 -30.86 -8.13 15.80
N PRO A 278 -29.68 -7.49 15.78
CA PRO A 278 -28.81 -7.55 14.62
C PRO A 278 -28.52 -9.02 14.33
N ILE A 279 -28.66 -9.40 13.06
CA ILE A 279 -28.24 -10.70 12.59
C ILE A 279 -26.73 -10.75 12.78
N THR A 280 -26.28 -11.52 13.77
CA THR A 280 -24.91 -11.47 14.31
C THR A 280 -24.18 -12.80 14.15
N THR A 281 -24.82 -13.78 13.50
CA THR A 281 -24.25 -15.12 13.33
C THR A 281 -24.29 -15.60 11.89
N GLY A 282 -23.26 -16.37 11.47
CA GLY A 282 -23.20 -17.00 10.14
C GLY A 282 -24.41 -17.88 9.81
N ARG A 283 -25.11 -18.39 10.82
CA ARG A 283 -26.32 -19.20 10.66
C ARG A 283 -27.51 -18.42 10.08
N GLU A 284 -27.66 -17.14 10.41
CA GLU A 284 -28.74 -16.31 9.87
C GLU A 284 -28.47 -15.88 8.43
N LEU A 285 -27.19 -15.66 8.09
CA LEU A 285 -26.71 -15.51 6.72
C LEU A 285 -27.04 -16.75 5.88
N GLU A 286 -26.73 -17.95 6.38
CA GLU A 286 -27.06 -19.23 5.73
C GLU A 286 -28.58 -19.42 5.54
N LEU A 287 -29.39 -19.12 6.56
CA LEU A 287 -30.85 -19.23 6.48
C LEU A 287 -31.44 -18.27 5.42
N MET A 288 -30.95 -17.03 5.37
CA MET A 288 -31.41 -16.06 4.39
C MET A 288 -30.91 -16.37 2.98
N TYR A 289 -29.69 -16.88 2.86
CA TYR A 289 -29.14 -17.37 1.60
C TYR A 289 -29.97 -18.53 1.06
N GLU A 290 -30.27 -19.55 1.86
CA GLU A 290 -31.08 -20.69 1.41
C GLU A 290 -32.52 -20.27 1.04
N ARG A 291 -33.09 -19.28 1.74
CA ARG A 291 -34.39 -18.71 1.37
C ARG A 291 -34.37 -18.01 0.01
N LEU A 292 -33.31 -17.27 -0.29
CA LEU A 292 -33.18 -16.47 -1.52
C LEU A 292 -32.59 -17.27 -2.70
N ARG A 293 -31.87 -18.36 -2.44
CA ARG A 293 -31.25 -19.25 -3.45
C ARG A 293 -32.28 -19.93 -4.35
N VAL A 294 -33.49 -20.13 -3.85
CA VAL A 294 -34.60 -20.73 -4.62
C VAL A 294 -35.06 -19.79 -5.75
N CYS A 295 -34.79 -18.48 -5.64
CA CYS A 295 -35.13 -17.50 -6.65
C CYS A 295 -34.04 -17.40 -7.73
N HIS A 296 -34.43 -17.67 -8.98
CA HIS A 296 -33.53 -17.70 -10.14
C HIS A 296 -33.26 -16.33 -10.79
N GLU A 297 -33.79 -15.23 -10.25
CA GLU A 297 -33.63 -13.90 -10.82
C GLU A 297 -32.62 -13.05 -10.03
N ARG A 298 -31.66 -12.46 -10.76
CA ARG A 298 -30.59 -11.59 -10.26
C ARG A 298 -31.14 -10.20 -9.89
N GLU A 299 -31.89 -10.10 -8.80
CA GLU A 299 -32.62 -8.85 -8.47
C GLU A 299 -31.84 -7.81 -7.66
N TRP A 300 -30.74 -8.18 -6.97
CA TRP A 300 -30.10 -7.23 -6.02
C TRP A 300 -29.47 -6.00 -6.67
N GLY A 301 -28.94 -6.15 -7.90
CA GLY A 301 -28.36 -5.03 -8.66
C GLY A 301 -29.35 -3.89 -8.88
N ASP A 302 -30.63 -4.22 -9.04
CA ASP A 302 -31.70 -3.24 -9.29
C ASP A 302 -32.01 -2.37 -8.06
N TRP A 303 -31.54 -2.75 -6.86
CA TRP A 303 -31.76 -2.03 -5.61
C TRP A 303 -30.56 -1.16 -5.19
N GLN A 304 -29.47 -1.18 -5.95
CA GLN A 304 -28.26 -0.39 -5.63
C GLN A 304 -28.48 1.13 -5.69
N PHE A 305 -29.55 1.61 -6.35
CA PHE A 305 -29.93 3.03 -6.28
C PHE A 305 -30.32 3.47 -4.86
N LEU A 306 -30.75 2.54 -4.01
CA LEU A 306 -31.18 2.79 -2.63
C LEU A 306 -30.07 2.46 -1.62
N THR A 307 -29.39 1.33 -1.82
CA THR A 307 -28.40 0.80 -0.86
C THR A 307 -26.97 1.21 -1.19
N GLY A 308 -26.74 1.75 -2.38
CA GLY A 308 -25.40 1.97 -2.95
C GLY A 308 -24.76 0.67 -3.45
N LYS A 309 -23.44 0.68 -3.59
CA LYS A 309 -22.60 -0.49 -3.91
C LYS A 309 -21.54 -0.65 -2.83
N LEU A 310 -21.39 -1.85 -2.28
CA LEU A 310 -20.22 -2.20 -1.47
C LEU A 310 -19.11 -2.73 -2.39
N ASP A 311 -18.08 -1.92 -2.62
CA ASP A 311 -16.92 -2.30 -3.44
C ASP A 311 -15.72 -2.67 -2.56
N PHE A 312 -15.74 -3.89 -2.00
CA PHE A 312 -14.67 -4.35 -1.12
C PHE A 312 -13.31 -4.36 -1.83
N THR A 313 -13.28 -4.72 -3.12
CA THR A 313 -12.05 -4.75 -3.92
C THR A 313 -11.47 -3.37 -4.17
N GLY A 314 -12.32 -2.39 -4.50
CA GLY A 314 -11.94 -0.99 -4.70
C GLY A 314 -11.47 -0.36 -3.39
N VAL A 315 -12.21 -0.56 -2.31
CA VAL A 315 -11.85 -0.08 -0.96
C VAL A 315 -10.54 -0.71 -0.47
N GLN A 316 -10.32 -2.01 -0.69
CA GLN A 316 -9.04 -2.69 -0.39
C GLN A 316 -7.85 -2.06 -1.12
N ALA A 317 -7.99 -1.83 -2.42
CA ALA A 317 -6.95 -1.25 -3.25
C ALA A 317 -6.64 0.19 -2.80
N TRP A 318 -7.69 0.97 -2.55
CA TRP A 318 -7.61 2.36 -2.13
C TRP A 318 -7.00 2.51 -0.72
N LEU A 319 -7.48 1.76 0.28
CA LEU A 319 -6.96 1.84 1.65
C LEU A 319 -5.49 1.44 1.72
N LYS A 320 -5.10 0.44 0.95
CA LYS A 320 -3.69 0.04 0.85
C LYS A 320 -2.83 1.14 0.24
N GLN A 321 -3.33 1.83 -0.80
CA GLN A 321 -2.64 2.97 -1.39
C GLN A 321 -2.55 4.13 -0.40
N ARG A 322 -3.67 4.55 0.20
CA ARG A 322 -3.72 5.61 1.22
C ARG A 322 -2.78 5.31 2.38
N ARG A 323 -2.89 4.14 3.03
CA ARG A 323 -2.02 3.75 4.15
C ARG A 323 -0.54 3.77 3.74
N SER A 324 -0.20 3.46 2.49
CA SER A 324 1.18 3.56 1.99
C SER A 324 1.65 5.01 1.85
N GLU A 325 0.79 5.90 1.35
CA GLU A 325 1.05 7.32 1.19
C GLU A 325 1.12 8.03 2.55
N GLU A 326 0.17 7.78 3.45
CA GLU A 326 0.13 8.26 4.82
C GLU A 326 1.35 7.78 5.62
N ARG A 327 1.76 6.52 5.46
CA ARG A 327 3.02 6.03 6.04
C ARG A 327 4.22 6.83 5.55
N LYS A 328 4.35 7.04 4.24
CA LYS A 328 5.49 7.80 3.67
C LYS A 328 5.50 9.23 4.19
N ALA A 329 4.34 9.88 4.23
CA ALA A 329 4.17 11.23 4.75
C ALA A 329 4.52 11.30 6.24
N ALA A 330 4.00 10.37 7.05
CA ALA A 330 4.24 10.33 8.49
C ALA A 330 5.72 10.12 8.81
N VAL A 331 6.38 9.16 8.14
CA VAL A 331 7.82 8.91 8.31
C VAL A 331 8.65 10.12 7.89
N LYS A 332 8.31 10.79 6.77
CA LYS A 332 9.02 11.99 6.29
C LYS A 332 8.87 13.16 7.29
N GLN A 333 7.66 13.45 7.72
CA GLN A 333 7.38 14.57 8.64
C GLN A 333 7.96 14.31 10.03
N LEU A 334 7.84 13.08 10.56
CA LEU A 334 8.50 12.70 11.83
C LEU A 334 10.02 12.86 11.74
N ALA A 335 10.65 12.43 10.64
CA ALA A 335 12.10 12.58 10.46
C ALA A 335 12.52 14.06 10.45
N GLN A 336 11.75 14.93 9.80
CA GLN A 336 12.01 16.37 9.78
C GLN A 336 11.93 16.98 11.19
N VAL A 337 10.90 16.63 11.96
CA VAL A 337 10.74 17.09 13.35
C VAL A 337 11.93 16.64 14.20
N ILE A 338 12.35 15.37 14.09
CA ILE A 338 13.50 14.81 14.84
C ILE A 338 14.81 15.53 14.47
N ILE A 339 15.03 15.84 13.19
CA ILE A 339 16.21 16.58 12.73
C ILE A 339 16.21 18.01 13.29
N GLN A 340 15.05 18.69 13.24
CA GLN A 340 14.93 20.06 13.71
C GLN A 340 15.16 20.17 15.21
N SER A 341 14.60 19.26 16.01
CA SER A 341 14.83 19.22 17.45
C SER A 341 16.29 18.93 17.80
N ALA A 342 16.95 18.02 17.07
CA ALA A 342 18.37 17.71 17.29
C ALA A 342 19.29 18.89 16.96
N LYS A 343 18.98 19.66 15.91
CA LYS A 343 19.72 20.89 15.57
C LYS A 343 19.55 21.98 16.63
N LEU A 344 18.34 22.16 17.16
CA LEU A 344 18.08 23.10 18.25
C LEU A 344 18.85 22.72 19.53
N ALA A 345 18.93 21.42 19.86
CA ALA A 345 19.70 20.92 21.00
C ALA A 345 21.22 21.14 20.84
N ASN A 346 21.78 20.90 19.66
CA ASN A 346 23.20 21.16 19.38
C ASN A 346 23.54 22.66 19.43
N ASN A 347 22.68 23.52 18.87
CA ASN A 347 22.89 24.97 18.89
C ASN A 347 22.82 25.56 20.32
N ALA A 348 21.99 24.97 21.20
CA ALA A 348 21.92 25.35 22.61
C ALA A 348 23.19 24.92 23.38
N ALA A 349 23.74 23.74 23.07
CA ALA A 349 25.00 23.26 23.67
C ALA A 349 26.23 24.07 23.22
N GLU A 350 26.25 24.59 21.99
CA GLU A 350 27.32 25.46 21.49
C GLU A 350 27.33 26.87 22.11
N GLN A 351 26.19 27.35 22.64
CA GLN A 351 26.12 28.65 23.32
C GLN A 351 26.55 28.62 24.80
N GLU A 352 26.59 27.44 25.43
CA GLU A 352 26.90 27.31 26.87
C GLU A 352 28.34 26.84 27.19
N ASN A 353 29.19 26.47 26.22
CA ASN A 353 30.52 25.94 26.55
C ASN A 353 31.68 26.45 25.66
N PHE A 354 32.43 27.42 26.19
CA PHE A 354 33.79 27.74 25.78
C PHE A 354 34.76 26.90 26.65
N GLY A 355 35.12 25.69 26.20
CA GLY A 355 36.15 24.90 26.87
C GLY A 355 36.13 23.40 26.58
N SER A 356 37.25 22.91 26.04
CA SER A 356 37.66 21.50 25.83
C SER A 356 36.86 20.66 24.83
N LEU A 357 37.53 20.40 23.70
CA LEU A 357 37.21 19.37 22.71
C LEU A 357 37.58 17.99 23.26
N GLU A 358 36.60 17.09 23.35
CA GLU A 358 36.81 15.65 23.15
C GLU A 358 35.87 15.19 22.02
N GLU A 359 36.47 14.78 20.91
CA GLU A 359 35.80 14.06 19.82
C GLU A 359 35.53 12.61 20.25
N GLY A 360 34.31 12.11 20.00
CA GLY A 360 34.07 10.67 19.88
C GLY A 360 32.94 10.10 20.74
N GLY A 361 31.68 10.43 20.41
CA GLY A 361 30.53 9.70 20.90
C GLY A 361 29.27 10.07 20.14
N SER A 362 28.84 9.27 19.15
CA SER A 362 27.51 9.42 18.57
C SER A 362 26.46 9.14 19.64
N SER A 363 25.92 10.20 20.22
CA SER A 363 24.76 10.17 21.10
C SER A 363 23.60 9.49 20.36
N ARG A 364 23.23 8.28 20.80
CA ARG A 364 22.07 7.55 20.28
C ARG A 364 20.81 8.39 20.51
N LEU A 365 20.15 8.83 19.44
CA LEU A 365 18.81 9.41 19.49
C LEU A 365 17.81 8.32 19.86
N VAL A 366 17.25 8.41 21.07
CA VAL A 366 16.16 7.55 21.53
C VAL A 366 14.85 8.31 21.29
N VAL A 367 14.00 7.78 20.43
CA VAL A 367 12.73 8.41 20.03
C VAL A 367 11.59 7.47 20.36
N HIS A 368 10.64 7.92 21.16
CA HIS A 368 9.43 7.18 21.51
C HIS A 368 8.21 8.09 21.44
N LEU A 369 7.08 7.54 21.02
CA LEU A 369 5.76 8.14 21.20
C LEU A 369 5.21 7.68 22.55
N ALA A 370 4.68 8.61 23.33
CA ALA A 370 4.02 8.32 24.60
C ALA A 370 2.63 8.98 24.63
N ASP A 371 1.72 8.38 25.38
CA ASP A 371 0.45 9.02 25.71
C ASP A 371 0.73 10.22 26.64
N GLY A 372 0.06 11.35 26.38
CA GLY A 372 0.19 12.56 27.19
C GLY A 372 -0.14 12.32 28.67
N GLU A 373 0.53 13.07 29.56
CA GLU A 373 0.28 12.99 31.01
C GLU A 373 -1.15 13.44 31.38
N GLU A 374 -1.65 12.99 32.54
CA GLU A 374 -2.99 13.28 33.05
C GLU A 374 -3.31 14.80 32.99
N GLY A 375 -4.16 15.20 32.04
CA GLY A 375 -4.62 16.58 31.87
C GLY A 375 -4.43 17.19 30.46
N LYS A 376 -3.67 16.54 29.56
CA LYS A 376 -3.59 16.92 28.14
C LYS A 376 -3.75 15.69 27.23
N PRO A 377 -4.94 15.46 26.65
CA PRO A 377 -5.13 14.37 25.68
C PRO A 377 -4.36 14.68 24.39
N GLY A 378 -3.40 13.84 24.01
CA GLY A 378 -2.63 13.95 22.78
C GLY A 378 -1.39 13.04 22.78
N LEU A 379 -0.92 12.67 21.59
CA LEU A 379 0.34 11.95 21.38
C LEU A 379 1.53 12.88 21.60
N GLU A 380 2.47 12.49 22.47
CA GLU A 380 3.71 13.22 22.71
C GLU A 380 4.91 12.50 22.08
N LEU A 381 5.69 13.21 21.27
CA LEU A 381 6.97 12.73 20.76
C LEU A 381 8.07 13.07 21.74
N ARG A 382 8.73 12.06 22.32
CA ARG A 382 9.87 12.21 23.21
C ARG A 382 11.17 11.86 22.50
N ILE A 383 12.11 12.80 22.50
CA ILE A 383 13.46 12.62 21.94
C ILE A 383 14.47 12.82 23.06
N ASN A 384 15.22 11.78 23.43
CA ASN A 384 16.17 11.81 24.55
C ASN A 384 15.56 12.36 25.86
N ASN A 385 14.33 11.94 26.18
CA ASN A 385 13.51 12.41 27.32
C ASN A 385 13.04 13.88 27.27
N VAL A 386 13.19 14.57 26.13
CA VAL A 386 12.60 15.90 25.89
C VAL A 386 11.33 15.75 25.07
N THR A 387 10.22 16.29 25.56
CA THR A 387 8.95 16.35 24.81
C THR A 387 9.07 17.40 23.70
N VAL A 388 8.67 17.01 22.48
CA VAL A 388 8.70 17.86 21.29
C VAL A 388 7.28 18.08 20.78
N ASP A 389 6.91 19.34 20.58
CA ASP A 389 5.61 19.70 20.02
C ASP A 389 5.51 19.24 18.56
N LEU A 390 4.44 18.51 18.26
CA LEU A 390 4.14 18.04 16.91
C LEU A 390 3.48 19.16 16.10
N PRO A 391 3.91 19.40 14.83
CA PRO A 391 3.18 20.26 13.92
C PRO A 391 1.71 19.80 13.78
N PRO A 392 0.74 20.72 13.65
CA PRO A 392 -0.68 20.37 13.58
C PRO A 392 -0.99 19.40 12.43
N GLU A 393 -0.36 19.60 11.27
CA GLU A 393 -0.49 18.71 10.10
C GLU A 393 -0.05 17.26 10.38
N LEU A 394 1.02 17.09 11.18
CA LEU A 394 1.53 15.77 11.56
C LEU A 394 0.64 15.12 12.62
N SER A 395 0.13 15.90 13.57
CA SER A 395 -0.82 15.42 14.59
C SER A 395 -2.09 14.88 13.94
N GLU A 396 -2.67 15.60 12.97
CA GLU A 396 -3.84 15.14 12.20
C GLU A 396 -3.56 13.89 11.36
N LEU A 397 -2.35 13.78 10.81
CA LEU A 397 -1.93 12.60 10.06
C LEU A 397 -1.78 11.37 10.98
N LEU A 398 -1.16 11.53 12.15
CA LEU A 398 -0.99 10.45 13.12
C LEU A 398 -2.32 10.00 13.73
N ALA A 399 -3.23 10.94 14.03
CA ALA A 399 -4.56 10.63 14.52
C ALA A 399 -5.38 9.82 13.50
N ARG A 400 -5.26 10.12 12.19
CA ARG A 400 -5.87 9.31 11.13
C ARG A 400 -5.30 7.89 11.06
N ILE A 401 -3.98 7.77 11.15
CA ILE A 401 -3.29 6.46 11.14
C ILE A 401 -3.69 5.63 12.36
N GLU A 402 -3.79 6.25 13.54
CA GLU A 402 -4.22 5.60 14.77
C GLU A 402 -5.69 5.15 14.70
N HIS A 403 -6.58 5.99 14.17
CA HIS A 403 -7.97 5.60 13.93
C HIS A 403 -8.09 4.41 12.97
N ASP A 404 -7.23 4.35 11.95
CA ASP A 404 -7.22 3.28 10.95
C ASP A 404 -6.63 1.95 11.45
N LEU A 405 -5.60 2.00 12.30
CA LEU A 405 -4.83 0.84 12.74
C LEU A 405 -5.04 0.46 14.21
N GLY A 406 -5.82 1.27 14.94
CA GLY A 406 -6.02 1.19 16.39
C GLY A 406 -4.82 1.65 17.23
N HIS A 407 -3.64 1.80 16.62
CA HIS A 407 -2.41 2.28 17.25
C HIS A 407 -1.44 2.79 16.17
N ILE A 408 -0.48 3.62 16.54
CA ILE A 408 0.58 4.05 15.62
C ILE A 408 1.69 2.99 15.60
N PRO A 409 2.03 2.40 14.43
CA PRO A 409 3.07 1.37 14.38
C PRO A 409 4.45 1.91 14.78
N GLU A 410 5.12 1.25 15.74
CA GLU A 410 6.47 1.63 16.17
C GLU A 410 7.48 1.70 15.02
N GLY A 411 7.27 0.88 13.98
CA GLY A 411 8.11 0.88 12.78
C GLY A 411 8.13 2.23 12.03
N TYR A 412 7.14 3.11 12.21
CA TYR A 412 7.11 4.43 11.57
C TYR A 412 8.07 5.38 12.28
N VAL A 413 8.07 5.36 13.61
CA VAL A 413 8.98 6.13 14.46
C VAL A 413 10.43 5.64 14.28
N GLN A 414 10.65 4.32 14.23
CA GLN A 414 11.98 3.75 14.00
C GLN A 414 12.54 4.11 12.63
N ALA A 415 11.71 4.07 11.57
CA ALA A 415 12.11 4.49 10.24
C ALA A 415 12.48 5.99 10.20
N ALA A 416 11.66 6.83 10.83
CA ALA A 416 11.91 8.26 10.94
C ALA A 416 13.20 8.58 11.71
N ALA A 417 13.43 7.91 12.85
CA ALA A 417 14.65 8.05 13.65
C ALA A 417 15.90 7.58 12.88
N GLY A 418 15.81 6.51 12.09
CA GLY A 418 16.90 6.05 11.22
C GLY A 418 17.27 7.05 10.13
N ILE A 419 16.27 7.67 9.48
CA ILE A 419 16.48 8.74 8.49
C ILE A 419 17.11 9.96 9.16
N ALA A 420 16.57 10.40 10.30
CA ALA A 420 17.06 11.54 11.03
C ALA A 420 18.51 11.36 11.54
N GLY A 421 18.82 10.19 12.12
CA GLY A 421 20.16 9.88 12.61
C GLY A 421 21.23 9.91 11.50
N ARG A 422 20.89 9.45 10.29
CA ARG A 422 21.81 9.53 9.14
C ARG A 422 21.95 10.95 8.61
N ALA A 423 20.86 11.71 8.50
CA ALA A 423 20.91 13.11 8.06
C ALA A 423 21.76 13.99 8.99
N ILE A 424 21.71 13.72 10.30
CA ILE A 424 22.53 14.39 11.31
C ILE A 424 24.00 13.96 11.17
N ALA A 425 24.27 12.66 11.01
CA ALA A 425 25.64 12.15 10.83
C ALA A 425 26.33 12.66 9.56
N SER A 426 25.56 12.93 8.50
CA SER A 426 26.08 13.49 7.24
C SER A 426 26.20 15.02 7.24
N GLY A 427 25.75 15.73 8.29
CA GLY A 427 25.82 17.20 8.36
C GLY A 427 24.85 17.92 7.42
N VAL A 428 23.76 17.27 7.02
CA VAL A 428 22.91 17.70 5.88
C VAL A 428 21.71 18.57 6.32
N GLY A 429 21.36 19.55 5.47
CA GLY A 429 20.24 20.48 5.64
C GLY A 429 18.86 19.89 5.31
N GLY A 430 17.78 20.50 5.81
CA GLY A 430 16.40 19.98 5.72
C GLY A 430 15.83 19.82 4.29
N GLY A 431 16.47 20.41 3.27
CA GLY A 431 16.08 20.26 1.87
C GLY A 431 16.49 18.92 1.22
N GLU A 432 17.46 18.20 1.79
CA GLU A 432 18.04 16.96 1.22
C GLU A 432 17.53 15.68 1.90
N VAL A 433 16.52 15.79 2.79
CA VAL A 433 15.75 14.63 3.29
C VAL A 433 15.13 13.86 2.11
N GLU A 434 14.82 14.54 1.00
CA GLU A 434 14.35 13.90 -0.23
C GLU A 434 15.40 13.03 -0.92
N GLU A 435 16.70 13.34 -0.78
CA GLU A 435 17.78 12.54 -1.36
C GLU A 435 18.09 11.31 -0.50
N VAL A 436 18.05 11.45 0.83
CA VAL A 436 18.17 10.31 1.76
C VAL A 436 16.97 9.36 1.64
N VAL A 437 15.74 9.89 1.49
CA VAL A 437 14.53 9.10 1.21
C VAL A 437 14.56 8.52 -0.22
N ARG A 438 15.19 9.19 -1.20
CA ARG A 438 15.42 8.61 -2.55
C ARG A 438 16.47 7.51 -2.54
N GLN A 439 17.52 7.60 -1.73
CA GLN A 439 18.51 6.53 -1.60
C GLN A 439 17.94 5.29 -0.92
N GLU A 440 16.99 5.42 0.02
CA GLU A 440 16.20 4.27 0.51
C GLU A 440 15.17 3.75 -0.52
N ASN A 441 14.77 4.56 -1.50
CA ASN A 441 13.82 4.20 -2.56
C ASN A 441 14.48 3.85 -3.91
N ALA A 442 15.81 3.78 -4.00
CA ALA A 442 16.51 3.30 -5.19
C ALA A 442 16.43 1.77 -5.27
N GLY A 443 15.20 1.25 -5.32
CA GLY A 443 14.98 -0.17 -5.53
C GLY A 443 15.45 -0.56 -6.93
N MET A 444 16.22 -1.64 -7.01
CA MET A 444 16.65 -2.20 -8.27
C MET A 444 15.47 -2.85 -8.97
N TYR A 445 15.30 -2.58 -10.26
CA TYR A 445 14.19 -3.14 -11.05
C TYR A 445 14.59 -4.45 -11.70
N TYR A 446 13.68 -5.42 -11.65
CA TYR A 446 13.84 -6.74 -12.27
C TYR A 446 12.64 -7.09 -13.13
N ASP A 447 12.92 -7.84 -14.19
CA ASP A 447 11.90 -8.41 -15.05
C ASP A 447 11.26 -9.63 -14.38
N GLU A 448 9.95 -9.78 -14.53
CA GLU A 448 9.19 -10.96 -14.09
C GLU A 448 8.74 -11.78 -15.29
N TRP A 449 8.90 -13.10 -15.23
CA TRP A 449 8.42 -13.99 -16.27
C TRP A 449 6.93 -14.29 -16.09
N ASP A 450 6.15 -14.00 -17.13
CA ASP A 450 4.73 -14.34 -17.18
C ASP A 450 4.54 -15.57 -18.08
N TYR A 451 4.32 -16.74 -17.46
CA TYR A 451 4.17 -18.00 -18.18
C TYR A 451 2.94 -18.01 -19.11
N ARG A 452 1.87 -17.28 -18.75
CA ARG A 452 0.65 -17.19 -19.56
C ARG A 452 0.90 -16.41 -20.84
N ARG A 453 1.78 -15.41 -20.79
CA ARG A 453 2.20 -14.59 -21.94
C ARG A 453 3.41 -15.14 -22.68
N ARG A 454 4.14 -16.09 -22.09
CA ARG A 454 5.46 -16.56 -22.55
C ARG A 454 6.42 -15.39 -22.79
N GLY A 455 6.42 -14.42 -21.88
CA GLY A 455 7.19 -13.19 -22.04
C GLY A 455 7.48 -12.50 -20.72
N TYR A 456 8.46 -11.60 -20.74
CA TYR A 456 8.86 -10.83 -19.57
C TYR A 456 8.02 -9.56 -19.41
N ARG A 457 7.58 -9.29 -18.18
CA ARG A 457 7.10 -7.98 -17.74
C ARG A 457 8.32 -7.16 -17.33
N LYS A 458 8.59 -6.10 -18.08
CA LYS A 458 9.78 -5.26 -17.88
C LYS A 458 9.69 -4.41 -16.62
N ASN A 459 10.79 -4.32 -15.86
CA ASN A 459 10.91 -3.52 -14.63
C ASN A 459 9.73 -3.71 -13.67
N TRP A 460 9.24 -4.94 -13.57
CA TRP A 460 7.99 -5.26 -12.88
C TRP A 460 8.17 -5.41 -11.37
N CYS A 461 9.31 -5.94 -10.96
CA CYS A 461 9.66 -6.16 -9.57
C CYS A 461 10.66 -5.12 -9.09
N THR A 462 10.47 -4.59 -7.88
CA THR A 462 11.40 -3.67 -7.22
C THR A 462 12.04 -4.37 -6.02
N LEU A 463 13.37 -4.45 -6.02
CA LEU A 463 14.19 -5.05 -4.97
C LEU A 463 14.90 -3.97 -4.16
N ILE A 464 14.77 -4.02 -2.84
CA ILE A 464 15.46 -3.12 -1.91
C ILE A 464 16.42 -3.94 -1.07
N GLU A 465 17.71 -3.62 -1.16
CA GLU A 465 18.72 -4.18 -0.27
C GLU A 465 18.70 -3.46 1.09
N LYS A 466 18.71 -4.23 2.16
CA LYS A 466 18.74 -3.75 3.54
C LYS A 466 19.86 -4.45 4.31
N GLU A 467 20.49 -3.73 5.21
CA GLU A 467 21.39 -4.36 6.18
C GLU A 467 20.61 -4.83 7.39
N LEU A 468 20.96 -6.02 7.89
CA LEU A 468 20.39 -6.52 9.14
C LEU A 468 21.21 -5.96 10.32
N HIS A 469 20.52 -5.34 11.30
CA HIS A 469 21.18 -4.81 12.48
C HIS A 469 21.60 -5.97 13.43
N PRO A 470 22.84 -5.97 13.94
CA PRO A 470 23.35 -7.05 14.79
C PRO A 470 22.64 -7.07 16.15
N VAL A 471 22.27 -8.27 16.61
CA VAL A 471 21.68 -8.49 17.93
C VAL A 471 22.60 -9.40 18.75
N ARG A 472 22.98 -8.94 19.95
CA ARG A 472 23.73 -9.76 20.90
C ARG A 472 22.82 -10.81 21.52
N SER A 473 23.21 -12.08 21.42
CA SER A 473 22.48 -13.20 21.97
C SER A 473 23.43 -14.35 22.31
N ARG A 474 23.13 -15.11 23.37
CA ARG A 474 23.84 -16.35 23.74
C ARG A 474 23.51 -17.53 22.80
N PHE A 475 22.66 -17.31 21.81
CA PHE A 475 22.24 -18.33 20.85
C PHE A 475 23.40 -18.99 20.10
N VAL A 476 24.37 -18.21 19.61
CA VAL A 476 25.52 -18.76 18.87
C VAL A 476 26.39 -19.62 19.76
N GLU A 477 26.77 -19.12 20.94
CA GLU A 477 27.58 -19.86 21.92
C GLU A 477 26.92 -21.18 22.31
N SER A 478 25.63 -21.13 22.65
CA SER A 478 24.86 -22.33 23.02
C SER A 478 24.73 -23.34 21.86
N THR A 479 24.60 -22.86 20.62
CA THR A 479 24.56 -23.71 19.43
C THR A 479 25.90 -24.41 19.22
N LEU A 480 27.00 -23.66 19.19
CA LEU A 480 28.34 -24.22 19.01
C LEU A 480 28.69 -25.23 20.12
N TYR A 481 28.27 -24.95 21.36
CA TYR A 481 28.45 -25.87 22.48
C TYR A 481 27.65 -27.18 22.29
N SER A 482 26.37 -27.05 21.94
CA SER A 482 25.45 -28.20 21.77
C SER A 482 25.91 -29.13 20.64
N TYR A 483 26.42 -28.57 19.53
CA TYR A 483 26.84 -29.32 18.36
C TYR A 483 28.36 -29.54 18.28
N ARG A 484 29.14 -29.26 19.34
CA ARG A 484 30.62 -29.36 19.33
C ARG A 484 31.15 -30.69 18.79
N GLY A 485 30.53 -31.81 19.17
CA GLY A 485 30.94 -33.14 18.73
C GLY A 485 30.65 -33.41 17.26
N MET A 486 29.62 -32.76 16.71
CA MET A 486 29.31 -32.81 15.28
C MET A 486 30.24 -31.89 14.48
N LEU A 487 30.51 -30.68 14.98
CA LEU A 487 31.45 -29.72 14.36
C LEU A 487 32.84 -30.33 14.16
N VAL A 488 33.37 -31.06 15.14
CA VAL A 488 34.66 -31.75 14.98
C VAL A 488 34.64 -32.74 13.81
N ARG A 489 33.54 -33.47 13.61
CA ARG A 489 33.39 -34.40 12.47
C ARG A 489 33.22 -33.64 11.15
N LEU A 490 32.42 -32.59 11.13
CA LEU A 490 32.18 -31.76 9.94
C LEU A 490 33.47 -31.07 9.49
N ARG A 491 34.22 -30.45 10.42
CA ARG A 491 35.53 -29.85 10.14
C ARG A 491 36.47 -30.88 9.52
N ARG A 492 36.61 -32.08 10.09
CA ARG A 492 37.44 -33.15 9.49
C ARG A 492 36.99 -33.56 8.08
N GLN A 493 35.68 -33.68 7.85
CA GLN A 493 35.14 -34.02 6.53
C GLN A 493 35.44 -32.91 5.51
N PHE A 494 35.26 -31.66 5.89
CA PHE A 494 35.50 -30.51 5.03
C PHE A 494 37.00 -30.17 4.85
N GLU A 495 37.84 -30.44 5.85
CA GLU A 495 39.30 -30.41 5.74
C GLU A 495 39.79 -31.43 4.70
N SER A 496 39.17 -32.61 4.62
CA SER A 496 39.49 -33.58 3.57
C SER A 496 39.14 -33.08 2.16
N LEU A 497 38.23 -32.10 2.05
CA LEU A 497 37.84 -31.44 0.81
C LEU A 497 38.70 -30.20 0.48
N ARG A 498 39.57 -29.73 1.39
CA ARG A 498 40.48 -28.61 1.10
C ARG A 498 41.40 -28.96 -0.08
N THR A 499 41.83 -27.93 -0.81
CA THR A 499 42.85 -28.02 -1.87
C THR A 499 44.03 -28.86 -1.40
N GLN A 500 44.14 -30.09 -1.93
CA GLN A 500 45.29 -30.95 -1.67
C GLN A 500 46.18 -30.96 -2.91
N HIS A 501 47.42 -30.56 -2.71
CA HIS A 501 48.51 -30.96 -3.58
C HIS A 501 48.70 -32.47 -3.40
N ARG A 502 48.15 -33.29 -4.30
CA ARG A 502 48.34 -34.74 -4.23
C ARG A 502 49.36 -35.20 -5.25
N PHE A 503 50.32 -35.96 -4.77
CA PHE A 503 51.23 -36.71 -5.63
C PHE A 503 50.49 -37.94 -6.15
N VAL A 504 50.30 -38.02 -7.46
CA VAL A 504 49.79 -39.23 -8.10
C VAL A 504 50.96 -40.07 -8.59
N ARG A 505 51.06 -41.26 -8.01
CA ARG A 505 52.08 -42.27 -8.25
C ARG A 505 51.80 -43.10 -9.50
N ARG A 506 52.79 -43.89 -9.94
CA ARG A 506 52.70 -44.79 -11.10
C ARG A 506 52.16 -44.10 -12.35
N ARG A 507 52.79 -43.01 -12.78
CA ARG A 507 52.50 -42.31 -14.05
C ARG A 507 53.63 -42.53 -15.05
N ARG A 508 53.30 -42.50 -16.35
CA ARG A 508 54.31 -42.60 -17.44
C ARG A 508 55.23 -41.39 -17.52
N TYR A 509 54.74 -40.22 -17.10
CA TYR A 509 55.45 -38.96 -17.11
C TYR A 509 55.08 -38.20 -15.83
N GLY A 510 56.03 -37.48 -15.23
CA GLY A 510 55.81 -36.77 -13.98
C GLY A 510 56.99 -35.86 -13.62
N ASP A 511 56.84 -35.20 -12.47
CA ASP A 511 57.78 -34.19 -11.96
C ASP A 511 58.96 -34.84 -11.21
N ASP A 512 58.79 -36.08 -10.72
CA ASP A 512 59.80 -36.85 -9.99
C ASP A 512 59.63 -38.37 -10.22
N ILE A 513 60.61 -39.17 -9.79
CA ILE A 513 60.62 -40.63 -9.91
C ILE A 513 59.85 -41.28 -8.76
N ASP A 514 58.98 -42.23 -9.08
CA ASP A 514 58.29 -43.09 -8.13
C ASP A 514 59.19 -44.27 -7.76
N LEU A 515 59.91 -44.15 -6.64
CA LEU A 515 60.87 -45.16 -6.19
C LEU A 515 60.23 -46.54 -6.02
N ASP A 516 58.98 -46.62 -5.51
CA ASP A 516 58.29 -47.89 -5.33
C ASP A 516 58.02 -48.56 -6.69
N ALA A 517 57.54 -47.77 -7.66
CA ALA A 517 57.28 -48.27 -9.02
C ALA A 517 58.58 -48.67 -9.75
N LEU A 518 59.68 -47.97 -9.47
CA LEU A 518 61.00 -48.28 -10.00
C LEU A 518 61.55 -49.59 -9.41
N VAL A 519 61.42 -49.79 -8.10
CA VAL A 519 61.83 -51.03 -7.43
C VAL A 519 61.04 -52.22 -7.97
N ASP A 520 59.71 -52.09 -8.09
CA ASP A 520 58.85 -53.11 -8.70
C ASP A 520 59.28 -53.41 -10.15
N ALA A 521 59.52 -52.38 -10.97
CA ALA A 521 59.94 -52.57 -12.36
C ALA A 521 61.32 -53.23 -12.48
N VAL A 522 62.26 -52.95 -11.56
CA VAL A 522 63.57 -53.63 -11.53
C VAL A 522 63.41 -55.08 -11.09
N ALA A 523 62.54 -55.36 -10.12
CA ALA A 523 62.24 -56.72 -9.67
C ALA A 523 61.56 -57.56 -10.76
N ASP A 524 60.55 -56.99 -11.44
CA ASP A 524 59.86 -57.62 -12.57
C ASP A 524 60.84 -57.95 -13.70
N ARG A 525 61.72 -57.00 -14.02
CA ARG A 525 62.76 -57.20 -15.04
C ARG A 525 63.73 -58.33 -14.65
N ALA A 526 64.12 -58.42 -13.38
CA ALA A 526 64.98 -59.50 -12.88
C ALA A 526 64.26 -60.86 -12.92
N ALA A 527 62.93 -60.87 -12.77
CA ALA A 527 62.08 -62.07 -12.89
C ALA A 527 61.72 -62.45 -14.34
N GLY A 528 62.17 -61.69 -15.35
CA GLY A 528 61.84 -61.92 -16.77
C GLY A 528 60.42 -61.46 -17.16
N ILE A 529 59.74 -60.71 -16.30
CA ILE A 529 58.43 -60.12 -16.55
C ILE A 529 58.62 -58.75 -17.21
N ALA A 530 57.74 -58.39 -18.14
CA ALA A 530 57.79 -57.08 -18.79
C ALA A 530 57.51 -55.96 -17.76
N PRO A 531 58.47 -55.05 -17.50
CA PRO A 531 58.32 -54.03 -16.47
C PRO A 531 57.37 -52.92 -16.90
N SER A 532 56.67 -52.34 -15.93
CA SER A 532 55.79 -51.20 -16.14
C SER A 532 56.58 -49.93 -16.52
N ASP A 533 56.07 -49.16 -17.49
CA ASP A 533 56.63 -47.86 -17.90
C ASP A 533 56.13 -46.68 -17.04
N ARG A 534 55.32 -46.97 -16.01
CA ARG A 534 54.69 -45.98 -15.14
C ARG A 534 55.56 -45.68 -13.92
N LEU A 535 56.72 -45.06 -14.13
CA LEU A 535 57.78 -44.90 -13.11
C LEU A 535 57.82 -43.53 -12.44
N PHE A 536 56.87 -42.64 -12.71
CA PHE A 536 56.94 -41.24 -12.27
C PHE A 536 55.80 -40.87 -11.33
N VAL A 537 56.06 -39.87 -10.49
CA VAL A 537 55.09 -39.17 -9.66
C VAL A 537 54.77 -37.83 -10.29
N ARG A 538 53.49 -37.46 -10.33
CA ARG A 538 53.04 -36.15 -10.80
C ARG A 538 52.31 -35.40 -9.69
N LEU A 539 52.67 -34.14 -9.46
CA LEU A 539 51.96 -33.27 -8.53
C LEU A 539 50.68 -32.74 -9.20
N LEU A 540 49.51 -33.21 -8.76
CA LEU A 540 48.26 -32.58 -9.12
C LEU A 540 47.98 -31.44 -8.13
N ARG A 541 48.03 -30.21 -8.64
CA ARG A 541 47.55 -29.02 -7.94
C ARG A 541 46.09 -28.82 -8.30
N ASN A 542 45.18 -29.28 -7.45
CA ASN A 542 43.75 -29.04 -7.67
C ASN A 542 43.37 -27.73 -6.97
N ASN A 543 43.40 -26.60 -7.69
CA ASN A 543 43.06 -25.31 -7.10
C ASN A 543 41.53 -25.23 -6.94
N ARG A 544 41.06 -25.34 -5.70
CA ARG A 544 39.65 -25.22 -5.35
C ARG A 544 39.30 -23.73 -5.28
N ASP A 545 38.35 -23.32 -6.11
CA ASP A 545 37.90 -21.94 -6.19
C ASP A 545 36.38 -21.91 -6.36
N ILE A 546 35.70 -21.76 -5.24
CA ILE A 546 34.24 -21.89 -5.12
C ILE A 546 33.69 -20.63 -4.44
N ALA A 547 32.64 -20.07 -5.03
CA ALA A 547 31.85 -19.00 -4.45
C ALA A 547 30.42 -19.49 -4.19
N VAL A 548 29.95 -19.30 -2.95
CA VAL A 548 28.63 -19.78 -2.51
C VAL A 548 27.79 -18.62 -2.01
N MET A 549 26.55 -18.47 -2.45
CA MET A 549 25.59 -17.58 -1.79
C MET A 549 24.45 -18.39 -1.19
N PHE A 550 24.19 -18.17 0.09
CA PHE A 550 23.02 -18.68 0.78
C PHE A 550 21.90 -17.65 0.69
N LEU A 551 20.77 -18.05 0.12
CA LEU A 551 19.52 -17.30 0.10
C LEU A 551 18.54 -17.94 1.09
N VAL A 552 18.30 -17.25 2.19
CA VAL A 552 17.53 -17.74 3.33
C VAL A 552 16.14 -17.12 3.32
N ASP A 553 15.12 -17.95 3.29
CA ASP A 553 13.73 -17.53 3.40
C ASP A 553 13.47 -17.00 4.82
N MET A 554 12.98 -15.77 4.93
CA MET A 554 12.62 -15.13 6.19
C MET A 554 11.10 -14.98 6.34
N SER A 555 10.27 -15.76 5.65
CA SER A 555 8.80 -15.63 5.71
C SER A 555 8.14 -16.26 6.96
N ASN A 556 6.86 -15.98 7.20
CA ASN A 556 6.10 -16.37 8.41
C ASN A 556 6.11 -17.88 8.69
N SER A 557 6.31 -18.73 7.69
CA SER A 557 6.47 -20.18 7.89
C SER A 557 7.76 -20.57 8.65
N THR A 558 8.65 -19.59 8.90
CA THR A 558 9.84 -19.74 9.73
C THR A 558 9.61 -19.48 11.22
N GLU A 559 8.38 -19.23 11.66
CA GLU A 559 8.05 -19.16 13.10
C GLU A 559 8.26 -20.51 13.81
N GLY A 560 8.77 -20.45 15.04
CA GLY A 560 8.97 -21.63 15.89
C GLY A 560 10.29 -22.39 15.62
N TRP A 561 10.21 -23.72 15.54
CA TRP A 561 11.38 -24.60 15.51
C TRP A 561 12.19 -24.52 14.20
N VAL A 562 11.54 -24.15 13.08
CA VAL A 562 12.17 -24.02 11.75
C VAL A 562 13.09 -22.80 11.69
N GLY A 563 12.67 -21.65 12.22
CA GLY A 563 13.54 -20.46 12.27
C GLY A 563 14.77 -20.68 13.15
N LYS A 564 14.60 -21.34 14.31
CA LYS A 564 15.72 -21.73 15.17
C LYS A 564 16.71 -22.61 14.42
N ALA A 565 16.20 -23.63 13.74
CA ALA A 565 16.94 -24.58 12.94
C ALA A 565 17.78 -23.95 11.81
N ILE A 566 17.18 -23.01 11.07
CA ILE A 566 17.86 -22.27 10.01
C ILE A 566 19.04 -21.49 10.60
N LYS A 567 18.84 -20.78 11.72
CA LYS A 567 19.92 -20.05 12.40
C LYS A 567 21.03 -20.98 12.88
N GLU A 568 20.68 -22.11 13.50
CA GLU A 568 21.68 -23.11 13.94
C GLU A 568 22.51 -23.60 12.75
N SER A 569 21.84 -23.90 11.63
CA SER A 569 22.49 -24.40 10.42
C SER A 569 23.44 -23.36 9.80
N LEU A 570 23.02 -22.09 9.72
CA LEU A 570 23.86 -21.00 9.22
C LEU A 570 25.09 -20.78 10.09
N VAL A 571 24.95 -20.86 11.42
CA VAL A 571 26.08 -20.76 12.35
C VAL A 571 27.10 -21.89 12.13
N LEU A 572 26.62 -23.13 12.02
CA LEU A 572 27.47 -24.30 11.82
C LEU A 572 28.16 -24.27 10.44
N LEU A 573 27.43 -23.88 9.40
CA LEU A 573 27.97 -23.77 8.04
C LEU A 573 28.98 -22.63 7.91
N GLY A 574 28.69 -21.47 8.50
CA GLY A 574 29.62 -20.35 8.52
C GLY A 574 30.96 -20.73 9.17
N ASP A 575 30.91 -21.43 10.31
CA ASP A 575 32.11 -21.93 10.99
C ASP A 575 32.92 -22.91 10.10
N VAL A 576 32.23 -23.84 9.43
CA VAL A 576 32.89 -24.86 8.62
C VAL A 576 33.44 -24.30 7.31
N LEU A 577 32.70 -23.43 6.61
CA LEU A 577 33.14 -22.81 5.36
C LEU A 577 34.32 -21.87 5.56
N GLU A 578 34.36 -21.15 6.69
CA GLU A 578 35.49 -20.31 7.08
C GLU A 578 36.76 -21.16 7.28
N VAL A 579 36.65 -22.33 7.95
CA VAL A 579 37.78 -23.27 8.12
C VAL A 579 38.29 -23.83 6.79
N VAL A 580 37.39 -24.02 5.83
CA VAL A 580 37.73 -24.53 4.49
C VAL A 580 38.41 -23.46 3.64
N GLY A 581 37.99 -22.21 3.78
CA GLY A 581 38.50 -21.08 3.01
C GLY A 581 37.75 -20.84 1.69
N ASP A 582 36.52 -21.32 1.54
CA ASP A 582 35.67 -20.98 0.38
C ASP A 582 35.02 -19.61 0.58
N ARG A 583 34.82 -18.86 -0.51
CA ARG A 583 34.12 -17.58 -0.47
C ARG A 583 32.62 -17.85 -0.32
N PHE A 584 31.98 -17.27 0.69
CA PHE A 584 30.53 -17.44 0.86
C PHE A 584 29.82 -16.16 1.32
N GLY A 585 28.58 -15.96 0.86
CA GLY A 585 27.71 -14.86 1.28
C GLY A 585 26.42 -15.41 1.89
N ILE A 586 25.80 -14.64 2.80
CA ILE A 586 24.52 -14.99 3.41
C ILE A 586 23.56 -13.81 3.22
N TYR A 587 22.43 -14.08 2.57
CA TYR A 587 21.38 -13.12 2.29
C TYR A 587 20.04 -13.71 2.73
N GLY A 588 19.26 -12.94 3.45
CA GLY A 588 17.87 -13.24 3.76
C GLY A 588 16.96 -12.58 2.74
N PHE A 589 15.80 -13.16 2.45
CA PHE A 589 14.80 -12.47 1.64
C PHE A 589 13.42 -12.55 2.27
N SER A 590 12.66 -11.48 2.08
CA SER A 590 11.24 -11.40 2.42
C SER A 590 10.56 -10.49 1.39
N GLY A 591 9.33 -10.78 1.02
CA GLY A 591 8.59 -10.09 -0.01
C GLY A 591 7.26 -9.57 0.51
N MET A 592 6.91 -8.36 0.05
CA MET A 592 5.54 -7.85 0.11
C MET A 592 5.14 -7.33 -1.27
N ARG A 593 4.59 -8.20 -2.13
CA ARG A 593 4.15 -7.88 -3.51
C ARG A 593 5.30 -7.45 -4.44
N ARG A 594 4.97 -7.21 -5.72
CA ARG A 594 5.93 -6.80 -6.77
C ARG A 594 6.78 -5.56 -6.45
N SER A 595 6.24 -4.59 -5.72
CA SER A 595 6.88 -3.28 -5.51
C SER A 595 7.80 -3.23 -4.29
N ARG A 596 7.93 -4.33 -3.53
CA ARG A 596 8.67 -4.34 -2.26
C ARG A 596 9.24 -5.73 -1.96
N CYS A 597 10.11 -6.22 -2.83
CA CYS A 597 10.98 -7.34 -2.51
C CYS A 597 12.14 -6.82 -1.65
N GLU A 598 12.33 -7.35 -0.45
CA GLU A 598 13.37 -6.92 0.47
C GLU A 598 14.45 -8.00 0.57
N LEU A 599 15.70 -7.63 0.26
CA LEU A 599 16.87 -8.49 0.41
C LEU A 599 17.70 -8.02 1.60
N TYR A 600 17.90 -8.88 2.57
CA TYR A 600 18.64 -8.60 3.79
C TYR A 600 20.07 -9.13 3.69
N ARG A 601 21.04 -8.23 3.62
CA ARG A 601 22.46 -8.60 3.64
C ARG A 601 22.91 -8.94 5.06
N ILE A 602 23.22 -10.22 5.29
CA ILE A 602 23.72 -10.73 6.58
C ILE A 602 25.25 -10.81 6.54
N LYS A 603 25.79 -11.37 5.45
CA LYS A 603 27.23 -11.48 5.18
C LYS A 603 27.47 -11.28 3.69
N SER A 604 28.34 -10.35 3.31
CA SER A 604 28.77 -10.25 1.91
C SER A 604 29.74 -11.38 1.54
N LEU A 605 29.98 -11.58 0.23
CA LEU A 605 30.86 -12.65 -0.25
C LEU A 605 32.32 -12.49 0.24
N ASP A 606 32.80 -11.25 0.32
CA ASP A 606 34.18 -10.90 0.67
C ASP A 606 34.35 -10.50 2.16
N GLU A 607 33.26 -10.41 2.92
CA GLU A 607 33.30 -10.11 4.36
C GLU A 607 33.79 -11.35 5.14
N PRO A 608 34.72 -11.25 6.10
CA PRO A 608 35.13 -12.37 6.92
C PRO A 608 34.01 -12.82 7.88
N TYR A 609 33.93 -14.12 8.21
CA TYR A 609 32.95 -14.61 9.18
C TYR A 609 33.33 -14.22 10.62
N SER A 610 32.84 -13.06 11.06
CA SER A 610 33.14 -12.48 12.38
C SER A 610 31.98 -12.61 13.37
N GLU A 611 32.22 -12.23 14.63
CA GLU A 611 31.18 -12.15 15.66
C GLU A 611 30.02 -11.21 15.24
N LEU A 612 30.31 -10.16 14.47
CA LEU A 612 29.30 -9.25 13.94
C LEU A 612 28.32 -9.98 13.01
N VAL A 613 28.83 -10.85 12.14
CA VAL A 613 28.02 -11.67 11.24
C VAL A 613 27.17 -12.66 12.03
N GLN A 614 27.74 -13.27 13.08
CA GLN A 614 27.02 -14.14 14.00
C GLN A 614 25.86 -13.42 14.70
N GLN A 615 26.07 -12.17 15.14
CA GLN A 615 25.03 -11.33 15.73
C GLN A 615 23.95 -10.94 14.70
N ARG A 616 24.29 -10.76 13.42
CA ARG A 616 23.30 -10.59 12.34
C ARG A 616 22.51 -11.88 12.10
N ILE A 617 23.13 -13.06 12.13
CA ILE A 617 22.40 -14.34 12.03
C ILE A 617 21.40 -14.48 13.17
N CYS A 618 21.75 -14.07 14.39
CA CYS A 618 20.82 -14.04 15.53
C CYS A 618 19.60 -13.14 15.29
N ALA A 619 19.81 -12.01 14.60
CA ALA A 619 18.80 -11.00 14.30
C ALA A 619 17.82 -11.39 13.17
N ILE A 620 17.99 -12.56 12.55
CA ILE A 620 17.03 -13.09 11.57
C ILE A 620 15.69 -13.32 12.31
N ILE A 621 14.63 -12.63 11.89
CA ILE A 621 13.28 -12.79 12.47
C ILE A 621 12.34 -13.10 11.31
N PRO A 622 11.33 -13.97 11.49
CA PRO A 622 10.27 -14.17 10.51
C PRO A 622 9.61 -12.84 10.14
N LYS A 623 9.33 -12.68 8.84
CA LYS A 623 8.73 -11.54 8.18
C LYS A 623 7.66 -12.06 7.21
N GLU A 624 7.18 -11.20 6.33
CA GLU A 624 6.09 -11.50 5.41
C GLU A 624 6.49 -12.48 4.28
N TYR A 625 5.58 -12.68 3.31
CA TYR A 625 5.55 -13.64 2.20
C TYR A 625 6.79 -13.72 1.26
N THR A 626 6.74 -14.60 0.24
CA THR A 626 7.92 -15.12 -0.49
C THR A 626 7.81 -14.91 -2.01
N ARG A 627 8.42 -13.84 -2.56
CA ARG A 627 8.64 -13.68 -4.02
C ARG A 627 10.08 -14.03 -4.40
N MET A 628 10.36 -15.33 -4.60
CA MET A 628 11.72 -15.89 -4.69
C MET A 628 12.50 -15.53 -5.97
N ALA A 629 11.84 -15.40 -7.12
CA ALA A 629 12.50 -15.23 -8.42
C ALA A 629 13.36 -13.97 -8.51
N THR A 630 12.88 -12.85 -7.96
CA THR A 630 13.59 -11.55 -7.96
C THR A 630 14.92 -11.61 -7.18
N PRO A 631 14.94 -12.03 -5.89
CA PRO A 631 16.18 -12.31 -5.17
C PRO A 631 17.13 -13.27 -5.90
N VAL A 632 16.61 -14.34 -6.50
CA VAL A 632 17.42 -15.31 -7.26
C VAL A 632 18.12 -14.63 -8.44
N ARG A 633 17.41 -13.81 -9.23
CA ARG A 633 18.00 -13.05 -10.35
C ARG A 633 19.08 -12.07 -9.87
N HIS A 634 18.82 -11.39 -8.76
CA HIS A 634 19.77 -10.45 -8.18
C HIS A 634 21.06 -11.14 -7.70
N LEU A 635 20.96 -12.17 -6.86
CA LEU A 635 22.14 -12.90 -6.37
C LEU A 635 22.89 -13.62 -7.48
N THR A 636 22.17 -14.11 -8.50
CA THR A 636 22.79 -14.64 -9.72
C THR A 636 23.66 -13.58 -10.40
N GLY A 637 23.17 -12.33 -10.46
CA GLY A 637 23.93 -11.20 -10.99
C GLY A 637 25.20 -10.91 -10.19
N LEU A 638 25.13 -10.97 -8.85
CA LEU A 638 26.30 -10.79 -7.98
C LEU A 638 27.32 -11.94 -8.13
N LEU A 639 26.85 -13.20 -8.11
CA LEU A 639 27.71 -14.38 -8.30
C LEU A 639 28.38 -14.40 -9.67
N ALA A 640 27.67 -13.99 -10.72
CA ALA A 640 28.21 -13.96 -12.08
C ALA A 640 29.39 -12.97 -12.23
N GLN A 641 29.43 -11.92 -11.39
CA GLN A 641 30.54 -10.96 -11.35
C GLN A 641 31.77 -11.50 -10.61
N THR A 642 31.61 -12.56 -9.81
CA THR A 642 32.72 -13.18 -9.09
C THR A 642 33.54 -14.06 -10.03
N ASP A 643 34.86 -13.88 -10.03
CA ASP A 643 35.80 -14.80 -10.68
C ASP A 643 36.00 -16.04 -9.81
N ALA A 644 35.06 -16.98 -9.89
CA ALA A 644 35.09 -18.28 -9.22
C ALA A 644 34.84 -19.40 -10.23
N ARG A 645 35.63 -20.48 -10.16
CA ARG A 645 35.47 -21.65 -11.05
C ARG A 645 34.10 -22.31 -10.89
N ILE A 646 33.62 -22.43 -9.65
CA ILE A 646 32.29 -22.98 -9.34
C ILE A 646 31.50 -21.92 -8.58
N ARG A 647 30.32 -21.57 -9.09
CA ARG A 647 29.40 -20.60 -8.48
C ARG A 647 28.14 -21.32 -8.04
N LEU A 648 27.84 -21.28 -6.74
CA LEU A 648 26.73 -22.02 -6.14
C LEU A 648 25.72 -21.06 -5.50
N LEU A 649 24.45 -21.21 -5.82
CA LEU A 649 23.35 -20.50 -5.15
C LEU A 649 22.53 -21.51 -4.35
N ILE A 650 22.66 -21.49 -3.04
CA ILE A 650 21.90 -22.38 -2.14
C ILE A 650 20.69 -21.63 -1.62
N VAL A 651 19.50 -22.11 -1.94
CA VAL A 651 18.23 -21.60 -1.41
C VAL A 651 17.78 -22.46 -0.24
N ILE A 652 17.62 -21.85 0.94
CA ILE A 652 17.06 -22.48 2.14
C ILE A 652 15.67 -21.90 2.34
N SER A 653 14.63 -22.70 2.07
CA SER A 653 13.22 -22.31 2.15
C SER A 653 12.38 -23.53 2.53
N ASP A 654 11.15 -23.32 2.99
CA ASP A 654 10.16 -24.41 3.10
C ASP A 654 9.71 -24.92 1.72
N GLY A 655 10.05 -24.19 0.64
CA GLY A 655 9.89 -24.60 -0.73
C GLY A 655 8.72 -23.95 -1.45
N LYS A 656 7.80 -23.25 -0.76
CA LYS A 656 6.62 -22.63 -1.40
C LYS A 656 6.88 -21.19 -1.84
N PRO A 657 7.02 -20.90 -3.15
CA PRO A 657 7.00 -19.53 -3.63
C PRO A 657 5.55 -19.02 -3.61
N GLU A 658 5.13 -18.38 -2.51
CA GLU A 658 3.81 -17.74 -2.39
C GLU A 658 3.97 -16.28 -1.95
N ASP A 659 3.43 -15.34 -2.74
CA ASP A 659 3.35 -13.91 -2.42
C ASP A 659 1.87 -13.48 -2.28
N TYR A 660 1.60 -12.29 -1.75
CA TYR A 660 0.24 -11.82 -1.40
C TYR A 660 -0.67 -11.52 -2.63
N ASP A 661 -0.09 -11.31 -3.82
CA ASP A 661 -0.83 -11.00 -5.05
C ASP A 661 -1.13 -12.26 -5.91
N ASP A 662 -1.43 -12.11 -7.20
CA ASP A 662 -1.68 -13.22 -8.14
C ASP A 662 -0.46 -14.15 -8.33
N TYR A 663 0.68 -13.83 -7.71
CA TYR A 663 1.90 -14.64 -7.69
C TYR A 663 1.75 -15.83 -6.72
N LYS A 664 0.91 -16.79 -7.10
CA LYS A 664 0.68 -18.05 -6.38
C LYS A 664 0.58 -19.22 -7.35
N GLY A 665 0.75 -20.43 -6.82
CA GLY A 665 0.60 -21.67 -7.56
C GLY A 665 1.52 -21.74 -8.78
N GLU A 666 0.96 -22.13 -9.93
CA GLU A 666 1.71 -22.34 -11.17
C GLU A 666 2.48 -21.10 -11.63
N TYR A 667 1.94 -19.89 -11.44
CA TYR A 667 2.61 -18.66 -11.87
C TYR A 667 3.94 -18.45 -11.13
N ALA A 668 3.91 -18.56 -9.80
CA ALA A 668 5.08 -18.37 -8.96
C ALA A 668 6.14 -19.45 -9.18
N ILE A 669 5.68 -20.70 -9.40
CA ILE A 669 6.51 -21.85 -9.76
C ILE A 669 7.23 -21.59 -11.09
N GLU A 670 6.52 -21.15 -12.13
CA GLU A 670 7.10 -20.92 -13.45
C GLU A 670 8.06 -19.71 -13.50
N ASP A 671 7.75 -18.59 -12.83
CA ASP A 671 8.69 -17.46 -12.78
C ASP A 671 9.97 -17.83 -12.04
N THR A 672 9.85 -18.53 -10.90
CA THR A 672 11.02 -18.99 -10.14
C THR A 672 11.82 -20.01 -10.94
N ARG A 673 11.16 -20.95 -11.62
CA ARG A 673 11.80 -21.91 -12.53
C ARG A 673 12.57 -21.19 -13.63
N GLN A 674 11.99 -20.15 -14.23
CA GLN A 674 12.65 -19.35 -15.25
C GLN A 674 13.88 -18.63 -14.70
N ALA A 675 13.80 -18.01 -13.51
CA ALA A 675 14.94 -17.42 -12.83
C ALA A 675 16.08 -18.43 -12.55
N LEU A 676 15.73 -19.66 -12.17
CA LEU A 676 16.71 -20.75 -11.95
C LEU A 676 17.34 -21.24 -13.26
N ILE A 677 16.61 -21.23 -14.37
CA ILE A 677 17.14 -21.53 -15.71
C ILE A 677 18.10 -20.41 -16.14
N GLU A 678 17.74 -19.14 -15.93
CA GLU A 678 18.61 -17.99 -16.17
C GLU A 678 19.92 -18.08 -15.36
N ALA A 679 19.84 -18.53 -14.11
CA ALA A 679 21.00 -18.76 -13.26
C ALA A 679 21.96 -19.81 -13.85
N ARG A 680 21.41 -20.95 -14.26
CA ARG A 680 22.18 -22.01 -14.95
C ARG A 680 22.82 -21.51 -16.24
N GLY A 681 22.10 -20.71 -17.02
CA GLY A 681 22.61 -20.08 -18.24
C GLY A 681 23.81 -19.15 -17.98
N LYS A 682 23.93 -18.58 -16.78
CA LYS A 682 25.06 -17.74 -16.33
C LYS A 682 26.17 -18.53 -15.62
N GLY A 683 26.11 -19.86 -15.63
CA GLY A 683 27.10 -20.71 -14.95
C GLY A 683 26.99 -20.70 -13.42
N VAL A 684 25.84 -20.28 -12.87
CA VAL A 684 25.51 -20.40 -11.45
C VAL A 684 24.69 -21.68 -11.26
N ILE A 685 25.09 -22.53 -10.32
CA ILE A 685 24.41 -23.79 -10.01
C ILE A 685 23.45 -23.54 -8.84
N PRO A 686 22.13 -23.44 -9.09
CA PRO A 686 21.16 -23.34 -8.01
C PRO A 686 20.94 -24.70 -7.35
N PHE A 687 20.75 -24.69 -6.04
CA PHE A 687 20.42 -25.86 -5.24
C PHE A 687 19.45 -25.50 -4.12
N CYS A 688 18.39 -26.28 -3.92
CA CYS A 688 17.40 -26.05 -2.88
C CYS A 688 17.57 -27.00 -1.69
N ILE A 689 17.50 -26.47 -0.48
CA ILE A 689 17.38 -27.24 0.75
C ILE A 689 16.01 -26.92 1.33
N THR A 690 15.12 -27.91 1.27
CA THR A 690 13.75 -27.78 1.79
C THR A 690 13.66 -28.43 3.16
N VAL A 691 13.10 -27.69 4.13
CA VAL A 691 12.87 -28.14 5.51
C VAL A 691 11.36 -28.24 5.72
N ASP A 692 10.79 -29.42 5.48
CA ASP A 692 9.36 -29.68 5.70
C ASP A 692 9.15 -31.14 6.13
N ARG A 693 7.94 -31.48 6.58
CA ARG A 693 7.52 -32.84 6.92
C ARG A 693 7.15 -33.67 5.70
N GLU A 694 6.80 -33.03 4.58
CA GLU A 694 6.43 -33.71 3.34
C GLU A 694 7.16 -33.13 2.10
N PRO A 695 7.61 -33.98 1.16
CA PRO A 695 8.24 -33.53 -0.07
C PRO A 695 7.22 -32.90 -1.01
N HIS A 696 7.45 -31.63 -1.38
CA HIS A 696 6.60 -30.93 -2.31
C HIS A 696 6.75 -31.43 -3.75
N ILE A 697 5.60 -31.73 -4.39
CA ILE A 697 5.52 -32.32 -5.74
C ILE A 697 6.12 -31.41 -6.84
N TYR A 698 6.18 -30.09 -6.60
CA TYR A 698 6.63 -29.11 -7.58
C TYR A 698 8.15 -28.80 -7.53
N LEU A 699 8.89 -29.19 -6.49
CA LEU A 699 10.34 -28.95 -6.40
C LEU A 699 11.15 -29.59 -7.55
N PRO A 700 10.87 -30.84 -7.98
CA PRO A 700 11.51 -31.42 -9.16
C PRO A 700 11.27 -30.62 -10.44
N HIS A 701 10.12 -29.97 -10.54
CA HIS A 701 9.78 -29.14 -11.71
C HIS A 701 10.52 -27.81 -11.70
N MET A 702 10.68 -27.18 -10.53
CA MET A 702 11.40 -25.92 -10.36
C MET A 702 12.93 -26.05 -10.48
N PHE A 703 13.54 -26.87 -9.62
CA PHE A 703 15.00 -26.98 -9.52
C PHE A 703 15.56 -28.07 -10.45
N GLY A 704 14.78 -29.12 -10.72
CA GLY A 704 15.24 -30.33 -11.40
C GLY A 704 15.54 -31.45 -10.39
N ARG A 705 15.44 -32.71 -10.84
CA ARG A 705 15.48 -33.91 -9.98
C ARG A 705 16.74 -34.09 -9.12
N GLU A 706 17.86 -33.44 -9.47
CA GLU A 706 19.15 -33.57 -8.77
C GLU A 706 19.58 -32.28 -8.02
N HIS A 707 18.77 -31.22 -8.07
CA HIS A 707 19.12 -29.90 -7.55
C HIS A 707 18.31 -29.49 -6.31
N TYR A 708 17.78 -30.47 -5.57
CA TYR A 708 17.15 -30.22 -4.28
C TYR A 708 17.39 -31.37 -3.31
N ILE A 709 17.33 -31.07 -2.02
CA ILE A 709 17.26 -32.08 -0.96
C ILE A 709 16.12 -31.80 -0.01
N PHE A 710 15.42 -32.87 0.35
CA PHE A 710 14.41 -32.86 1.40
C PHE A 710 15.03 -33.29 2.73
N VAL A 711 14.84 -32.46 3.75
CA VAL A 711 15.32 -32.71 5.11
C VAL A 711 14.12 -32.77 6.06
N ASP A 712 13.82 -33.98 6.52
CA ASP A 712 12.70 -34.31 7.41
C ASP A 712 12.96 -33.93 8.89
N SER A 713 14.22 -33.74 9.27
CA SER A 713 14.59 -33.20 10.57
C SER A 713 15.87 -32.37 10.51
N VAL A 714 15.83 -31.22 11.17
CA VAL A 714 16.88 -30.19 11.12
C VAL A 714 18.22 -30.73 11.62
N GLU A 715 18.21 -31.64 12.59
CA GLU A 715 19.44 -32.27 13.12
C GLU A 715 20.25 -33.04 12.06
N LYS A 716 19.60 -33.43 10.97
CA LYS A 716 20.23 -34.13 9.84
C LYS A 716 20.81 -33.16 8.81
N LEU A 717 20.38 -31.90 8.81
CA LEU A 717 20.81 -30.89 7.83
C LEU A 717 22.34 -30.71 7.88
N PRO A 718 22.98 -30.46 9.03
CA PRO A 718 24.44 -30.32 9.07
C PRO A 718 25.19 -31.56 8.59
N ARG A 719 24.62 -32.77 8.75
CA ARG A 719 25.26 -34.04 8.34
C ARG A 719 25.23 -34.27 6.84
N ARG A 720 24.17 -33.82 6.15
CA ARG A 720 24.01 -34.00 4.69
C ARG A 720 24.71 -32.90 3.88
N MET A 721 24.94 -31.74 4.47
CA MET A 721 25.59 -30.62 3.80
C MET A 721 26.98 -30.93 3.21
N PRO A 722 27.92 -31.63 3.89
CA PRO A 722 29.18 -32.02 3.27
C PRO A 722 29.00 -32.90 2.03
N GLU A 723 28.01 -33.79 2.03
CA GLU A 723 27.75 -34.70 0.90
C GLU A 723 27.20 -33.94 -0.31
N ILE A 724 26.26 -33.02 -0.06
CA ILE A 724 25.70 -32.10 -1.06
C ILE A 724 26.81 -31.23 -1.63
N TYR A 725 27.59 -30.60 -0.75
CA TYR A 725 28.67 -29.73 -1.14
C TYR A 725 29.68 -30.50 -2.00
N ARG A 726 30.05 -31.73 -1.61
CA ARG A 726 30.93 -32.59 -2.42
C ARG A 726 30.31 -32.89 -3.78
N LEU A 727 29.03 -33.29 -3.85
CA LEU A 727 28.36 -33.63 -5.12
C LEU A 727 28.28 -32.45 -6.09
N LEU A 728 28.11 -31.24 -5.57
CA LEU A 728 27.99 -30.02 -6.37
C LEU A 728 29.34 -29.40 -6.75
N THR A 729 30.45 -29.89 -6.18
CA THR A 729 31.78 -29.30 -6.35
C THR A 729 32.86 -30.28 -6.80
N SER A 730 32.52 -31.57 -6.90
CA SER A 730 33.28 -32.63 -7.57
C SER A 730 33.08 -32.61 -9.07
#